data_AF-A0AAJ0VZX3-F1
#
_entry.id   AF-A0AAJ0VZX3-F1
#
_cell.length_a   1.000
_cell.length_b   1.000
_cell.length_c   1.000
_cell.angle_alpha   90.00
_cell.angle_beta   90.00
_cell.angle_gamma   90.00
#
_symmetry.space_group_name_H-M   'P 1'
#
loop_
_entity.id
_entity.type
_entity.pdbx_description
1 polymer ?
#
loop_
_entity_poly.entity_id
_entity_poly.type
_entity_poly.pdbx_seq_one_letter_code
_entity_poly.pdbx_strand_id
1 'polypeptide(L)'
;MGELIYFSGKADLTANQNLSDFNRHAIDNCPFVNIVWADNSWDISTFLIGRNQGRTKKIAHFKSLRDESGNKSKVETPFDMPFLEFAKSTFSEIMRRFKLQEYRRFLYALQAIEQALLDANLEPCVTRVNANILDEASNLLRDRFKDAWTVGRCLERIVNDIIIPARLVNHNLSWKSSIQYQQPTRNDRLDPTMREENTSKLPNIQSILDLAKIHHESKSLPDNIVTGFVSLAMFAPSRVSEILTLPVDCITSAQGNDGEMMGISWRPAKGGSPMTKFSTSDASEDIARAAVKFFTELGASARVAAKWYAENPGQLYLPPGLEHLRGQPLTLREASLILGRQTTIQSGHARRVGLEPLGQKTHDPERVDELSGTRGTSLFSWDSLEKTVLTKLPATFPILDGESGLMWHEALFLIPEHALRPNVEAFMNVPSTITTNMLNNQLGANPAGVTVFSRNGMTHKDGSPIAITTHQFRHLLNTLAQSKHLSESLIAFWSGRKHITQNAWYDHLPQEAFIEAYTKLGDNAPELSVQGPIADKARAMAENNGLTQSQALKIELGAIHSTRYGICRHDYALTPCPKDKDCTMCGEHAVVKGEPKHLAEARYQTEIHEKALQMALQALANGEPGASRWIKHNEGRLQRWRLVLELLTDPDTPDGTLITLPPPEHSQSKTGLAQAVRIVNAVEPDDESADDLNTLLELEFF
;
A
#
# COMPACT_ATOMS: atom_id res chain seq x y z
N MET A 1 43.56 49.55 20.48
CA MET A 1 42.10 49.44 20.63
C MET A 1 41.85 48.54 21.83
N GLY A 2 41.33 49.09 22.92
CA GLY A 2 41.04 48.31 24.12
C GLY A 2 39.89 47.34 23.84
N GLU A 3 40.06 46.09 24.24
CA GLU A 3 39.03 45.06 24.18
C GLU A 3 37.88 45.50 25.10
N LEU A 4 36.72 45.83 24.51
CA LEU A 4 35.53 46.21 25.25
C LEU A 4 34.95 44.94 25.91
N ILE A 5 35.34 44.69 27.16
CA ILE A 5 34.79 43.60 27.96
C ILE A 5 33.44 44.07 28.53
N TYR A 6 32.34 43.64 27.91
CA TYR A 6 30.99 43.88 28.42
C TYR A 6 30.68 42.94 29.60
N PHE A 7 30.06 43.48 30.65
CA PHE A 7 29.56 42.67 31.77
C PHE A 7 28.50 41.69 31.28
N SER A 8 28.75 40.39 31.48
CA SER A 8 27.82 39.31 31.14
C SER A 8 27.13 38.80 32.41
N GLY A 9 25.79 38.70 32.39
CA GLY A 9 25.02 38.21 33.52
C GLY A 9 25.34 36.76 33.84
N LYS A 10 25.25 36.36 35.12
CA LYS A 10 25.48 34.97 35.56
C LYS A 10 24.59 33.97 34.81
N ALA A 11 23.36 34.35 34.49
CA ALA A 11 22.43 33.51 33.73
C ALA A 11 22.91 33.26 32.29
N ASP A 12 23.49 34.27 31.63
CA ASP A 12 24.07 34.15 30.28
C ASP A 12 25.30 33.26 30.28
N LEU A 13 26.19 33.44 31.26
CA LEU A 13 27.36 32.58 31.46
C LEU A 13 26.95 31.12 31.70
N THR A 14 25.88 30.91 32.48
CA THR A 14 25.36 29.56 32.75
C THR A 14 24.77 28.93 31.48
N ALA A 15 24.00 29.68 30.69
CA ALA A 15 23.45 29.19 29.42
C ALA A 15 24.56 28.82 28.41
N ASN A 16 25.60 29.66 28.29
CA ASN A 16 26.76 29.37 27.44
C ASN A 16 27.57 28.16 27.92
N GLN A 17 27.74 28.00 29.24
CA GLN A 17 28.38 26.82 29.81
C GLN A 17 27.57 25.55 29.53
N ASN A 18 26.25 25.58 29.76
CA ASN A 18 25.36 24.47 29.43
C ASN A 18 25.42 24.10 27.95
N LEU A 19 25.52 25.10 27.05
CA LEU A 19 25.69 24.86 25.62
C LEU A 19 27.02 24.15 25.31
N SER A 20 28.13 24.59 25.92
CA SER A 20 29.43 23.94 25.76
C SER A 20 29.40 22.48 26.25
N ASP A 21 28.79 22.25 27.41
CA ASP A 21 28.67 20.92 28.00
C ASP A 21 27.72 20.01 27.20
N PHE A 22 26.62 20.57 26.67
CA PHE A 22 25.71 19.87 25.77
C PHE A 22 26.41 19.45 24.47
N ASN A 23 27.17 20.36 23.86
CA ASN A 23 27.91 20.05 22.64
C ASN A 23 28.95 18.95 22.89
N ARG A 24 29.68 19.03 24.02
CA ARG A 24 30.63 17.99 24.42
C ARG A 24 29.95 16.63 24.62
N HIS A 25 28.82 16.62 25.33
CA HIS A 25 28.03 15.40 25.50
C HIS A 25 27.62 14.76 24.17
N ALA A 26 27.15 15.58 23.21
CA ALA A 26 26.70 15.09 21.91
C ALA A 26 27.85 14.57 21.02
N ILE A 27 29.05 15.14 21.15
CA ILE A 27 30.29 14.65 20.51
C ILE A 27 30.65 13.28 21.09
N ASP A 28 30.74 13.17 22.41
CA ASP A 28 31.16 11.95 23.11
C ASP A 28 30.17 10.79 22.90
N ASN A 29 28.89 11.11 22.67
CA ASN A 29 27.81 10.12 22.53
C ASN A 29 27.27 10.03 21.09
N CYS A 30 28.03 10.50 20.10
CA CYS A 30 27.56 10.53 18.71
C CYS A 30 27.20 9.11 18.22
N PRO A 31 25.96 8.88 17.72
CA PRO A 31 25.52 7.54 17.35
C PRO A 31 26.00 7.09 15.95
N PHE A 32 26.70 7.96 15.22
CA PHE A 32 27.13 7.71 13.84
C PHE A 32 28.56 7.19 13.81
N VAL A 33 28.83 6.22 12.93
CA VAL A 33 30.15 5.61 12.74
C VAL A 33 30.77 6.19 11.47
N ASN A 34 32.10 6.37 11.45
CA ASN A 34 32.85 6.84 10.28
C ASN A 34 32.48 8.25 9.79
N ILE A 35 32.04 9.13 10.70
CA ILE A 35 31.84 10.55 10.41
C ILE A 35 33.01 11.39 10.96
N VAL A 36 33.25 12.54 10.35
CA VAL A 36 34.16 13.57 10.88
C VAL A 36 33.30 14.71 11.41
N TRP A 37 33.33 14.97 12.72
CA TRP A 37 32.45 15.95 13.36
C TRP A 37 32.55 17.35 12.74
N ALA A 38 33.77 17.75 12.35
CA ALA A 38 34.03 19.04 11.71
C ALA A 38 33.32 19.22 10.35
N ASP A 39 33.00 18.12 9.64
CA ASP A 39 32.39 18.20 8.32
C ASP A 39 30.96 18.76 8.37
N ASN A 40 30.55 19.45 7.31
CA ASN A 40 29.21 20.04 7.17
C ASN A 40 28.19 19.06 6.53
N SER A 41 28.65 17.86 6.18
CA SER A 41 27.84 16.79 5.62
C SER A 41 28.24 15.47 6.26
N TRP A 42 27.30 14.77 6.89
CA TRP A 42 27.54 13.46 7.49
C TRP A 42 26.82 12.36 6.71
N ASP A 43 27.55 11.33 6.27
CA ASP A 43 26.97 10.12 5.69
C ASP A 43 26.48 9.21 6.83
N ILE A 44 25.16 9.22 7.06
CA ILE A 44 24.48 8.44 8.10
C ILE A 44 23.77 7.23 7.51
N SER A 45 24.19 6.75 6.33
CA SER A 45 23.52 5.67 5.60
C SER A 45 23.41 4.36 6.39
N THR A 46 24.38 4.08 7.25
CA THR A 46 24.46 2.89 8.12
C THR A 46 23.68 3.07 9.43
N PHE A 47 23.30 4.30 9.78
CA PHE A 47 22.46 4.55 10.94
C PHE A 47 21.00 4.19 10.62
N LEU A 48 20.51 3.14 11.29
CA LEU A 48 19.17 2.56 11.09
C LEU A 48 18.91 2.26 9.61
N ILE A 49 19.55 1.21 9.09
CA ILE A 49 19.39 0.77 7.70
C ILE A 49 17.90 0.60 7.38
N GLY A 50 17.45 1.28 6.32
CA GLY A 50 16.05 1.22 5.89
C GLY A 50 15.74 -0.03 5.06
N ARG A 51 14.47 -0.21 4.69
CA ARG A 51 14.04 -1.27 3.78
C ARG A 51 14.49 -1.04 2.36
N ASN A 52 15.24 -2.00 1.80
CA ASN A 52 15.74 -1.96 0.42
C ASN A 52 16.35 -0.60 0.06
N GLN A 53 17.18 -0.05 0.96
CA GLN A 53 17.81 1.25 0.78
C GLN A 53 18.72 1.27 -0.46
N GLY A 54 19.29 0.12 -0.82
CA GLY A 54 20.18 -0.06 -1.96
C GLY A 54 21.37 0.89 -1.87
N ARG A 55 21.68 1.58 -2.98
CA ARG A 55 22.76 2.58 -3.05
C ARG A 55 22.34 3.99 -2.60
N THR A 56 21.13 4.15 -2.05
CA THR A 56 20.64 5.45 -1.62
C THR A 56 21.38 5.89 -0.37
N LYS A 57 22.09 7.01 -0.47
CA LYS A 57 22.79 7.60 0.69
C LYS A 57 21.85 8.45 1.54
N LYS A 58 21.95 8.29 2.85
CA LYS A 58 21.35 9.21 3.82
C LYS A 58 22.44 10.19 4.26
N ILE A 59 22.45 11.38 3.67
CA ILE A 59 23.40 12.42 4.02
C ILE A 59 22.67 13.51 4.82
N ALA A 60 23.18 13.84 6.00
CA ALA A 60 22.74 14.96 6.81
C ALA A 60 23.58 16.19 6.47
N HIS A 61 22.95 17.23 5.91
CA HIS A 61 23.61 18.47 5.53
C HIS A 61 23.31 19.57 6.54
N PHE A 62 24.35 20.10 7.17
CA PHE A 62 24.27 21.22 8.13
C PHE A 62 24.49 22.53 7.39
N LYS A 63 23.44 22.98 6.71
CA LYS A 63 23.48 24.13 5.81
C LYS A 63 22.39 25.13 6.11
N SER A 64 22.70 26.41 5.94
CA SER A 64 21.78 27.51 6.16
C SER A 64 20.65 27.53 5.12
N LEU A 65 19.56 28.25 5.39
CA LEU A 65 18.55 28.58 4.36
C LEU A 65 19.11 29.45 3.23
N ARG A 66 20.20 30.18 3.49
CA ARG A 66 20.93 30.98 2.49
C ARG A 66 21.76 30.15 1.50
N ASP A 67 21.86 28.84 1.71
CA ASP A 67 22.65 27.95 0.87
C ASP A 67 21.98 27.66 -0.47
N GLU A 68 22.63 28.05 -1.56
CA GLU A 68 22.14 27.86 -2.94
C GLU A 68 22.51 26.48 -3.53
N SER A 69 23.18 25.61 -2.76
CA SER A 69 23.66 24.32 -3.27
C SER A 69 22.52 23.33 -3.59
N GLY A 70 21.30 23.60 -3.14
CA GLY A 70 20.12 22.78 -3.45
C GLY A 70 20.30 21.32 -3.03
N ASN A 71 20.21 20.39 -3.99
CA ASN A 71 20.40 18.94 -3.78
C ASN A 71 21.85 18.46 -4.06
N LYS A 72 22.81 19.37 -4.27
CA LYS A 72 24.23 19.00 -4.43
C LYS A 72 24.76 18.37 -3.14
N SER A 73 25.75 17.50 -3.27
CA SER A 73 26.39 16.81 -2.13
C SER A 73 27.28 17.72 -1.27
N LYS A 74 27.69 18.87 -1.81
CA LYS A 74 28.56 19.84 -1.15
C LYS A 74 27.72 20.98 -0.57
N VAL A 75 27.93 21.27 0.71
CA VAL A 75 27.41 22.46 1.39
C VAL A 75 28.29 23.66 1.03
N GLU A 76 27.70 24.71 0.47
CA GLU A 76 28.41 25.94 0.12
C GLU A 76 28.35 26.93 1.28
N THR A 77 27.17 27.09 1.88
CA THR A 77 26.93 27.95 3.05
C THR A 77 26.47 27.11 4.24
N PRO A 78 27.38 26.73 5.17
CA PRO A 78 27.00 26.04 6.40
C PRO A 78 26.22 26.97 7.33
N PHE A 79 25.72 26.43 8.45
CA PHE A 79 25.24 27.28 9.53
C PHE A 79 26.37 28.16 10.08
N ASP A 80 26.03 29.35 10.57
CA ASP A 80 27.00 30.23 11.22
C ASP A 80 27.38 29.70 12.62
N MET A 81 28.62 29.97 13.04
CA MET A 81 29.05 29.69 14.42
C MET A 81 28.51 30.79 15.35
N PRO A 82 28.10 30.45 16.59
CA PRO A 82 28.17 29.13 17.24
C PRO A 82 26.98 28.18 16.95
N PHE A 83 25.95 28.59 16.19
CA PHE A 83 24.76 27.77 15.92
C PHE A 83 25.09 26.42 15.27
N LEU A 84 26.08 26.35 14.39
CA LEU A 84 26.48 25.11 13.70
C LEU A 84 26.80 23.96 14.67
N GLU A 85 27.55 24.23 15.74
CA GLU A 85 27.88 23.22 16.76
C GLU A 85 26.64 22.77 17.53
N PHE A 86 25.75 23.71 17.86
CA PHE A 86 24.45 23.39 18.45
C PHE A 86 23.59 22.52 17.52
N ALA A 87 23.54 22.84 16.22
CA ALA A 87 22.75 22.12 15.23
C ALA A 87 23.25 20.68 15.05
N LYS A 88 24.57 20.48 14.96
CA LYS A 88 25.23 19.17 14.93
C LYS A 88 24.93 18.36 16.19
N SER A 89 25.07 18.98 17.35
CA SER A 89 24.82 18.35 18.66
C SER A 89 23.35 17.95 18.84
N THR A 90 22.43 18.84 18.49
CA THR A 90 20.99 18.60 18.52
C THR A 90 20.59 17.47 17.59
N PHE A 91 21.11 17.47 16.36
CA PHE A 91 20.84 16.41 15.40
C PHE A 91 21.35 15.05 15.90
N SER A 92 22.59 15.00 16.40
CA SER A 92 23.19 13.81 17.01
C SER A 92 22.31 13.25 18.14
N GLU A 93 21.89 14.11 19.07
CA GLU A 93 21.08 13.72 20.23
C GLU A 93 19.66 13.26 19.86
N ILE A 94 19.01 13.94 18.93
CA ILE A 94 17.68 13.53 18.44
C ILE A 94 17.75 12.16 17.78
N MET A 95 18.76 11.93 16.96
CA MET A 95 18.93 10.65 16.26
C MET A 95 19.27 9.54 17.26
N ARG A 96 20.15 9.80 18.23
CA ARG A 96 20.50 8.88 19.32
C ARG A 96 19.29 8.48 20.17
N ARG A 97 18.48 9.45 20.59
CA ARG A 97 17.33 9.25 21.49
C ARG A 97 16.12 8.61 20.81
N PHE A 98 15.77 9.08 19.61
CA PHE A 98 14.51 8.71 18.97
C PHE A 98 14.63 7.68 17.86
N LYS A 99 15.85 7.39 17.38
CA LYS A 99 16.12 6.38 16.36
C LYS A 99 15.19 6.50 15.15
N LEU A 100 15.31 7.61 14.42
CA LEU A 100 14.38 7.98 13.34
C LEU A 100 14.90 7.60 11.95
N GLN A 101 14.00 7.13 11.08
CA GLN A 101 14.27 6.93 9.65
C GLN A 101 14.17 8.25 8.86
N GLU A 102 13.20 9.10 9.20
CA GLU A 102 13.03 10.43 8.62
C GLU A 102 13.71 11.45 9.54
N TYR A 103 14.75 12.10 9.03
CA TYR A 103 15.62 13.00 9.78
C TYR A 103 15.68 14.41 9.18
N ARG A 104 15.27 14.59 7.93
CA ARG A 104 15.47 15.84 7.18
C ARG A 104 14.61 16.96 7.76
N ARG A 105 13.44 16.64 8.28
CA ARG A 105 12.56 17.63 8.92
C ARG A 105 13.20 18.31 10.13
N PHE A 106 14.07 17.63 10.88
CA PHE A 106 14.83 18.26 11.96
C PHE A 106 15.86 19.25 11.44
N LEU A 107 16.55 18.91 10.35
CA LEU A 107 17.48 19.84 9.69
C LEU A 107 16.74 21.07 9.15
N TYR A 108 15.54 20.90 8.59
CA TYR A 108 14.70 22.01 8.14
C TYR A 108 14.20 22.89 9.29
N ALA A 109 13.89 22.31 10.45
CA ALA A 109 13.54 23.06 11.64
C ALA A 109 14.74 23.87 12.19
N LEU A 110 15.95 23.27 12.23
CA LEU A 110 17.17 23.98 12.62
C LEU A 110 17.50 25.13 11.66
N GLN A 111 17.30 24.91 10.36
CA GLN A 111 17.38 25.94 9.32
C GLN A 111 16.46 27.13 9.58
N ALA A 112 15.21 26.87 9.97
CA ALA A 112 14.26 27.93 10.27
C ALA A 112 14.64 28.72 11.54
N ILE A 113 15.17 28.05 12.58
CA ILE A 113 15.64 28.73 13.80
C ILE A 113 16.81 29.66 13.49
N GLU A 114 17.82 29.19 12.75
CA GLU A 114 18.97 30.02 12.41
C GLU A 114 18.55 31.24 11.60
N GLN A 115 17.71 31.05 10.58
CA GLN A 115 17.26 32.14 9.73
C GLN A 115 16.42 33.16 10.52
N ALA A 116 15.55 32.71 11.44
CA ALA A 116 14.78 33.61 12.28
C ALA A 116 15.66 34.45 13.23
N LEU A 117 16.78 33.90 13.72
CA LEU A 117 17.77 34.67 14.50
C LEU A 117 18.42 35.76 13.64
N LEU A 118 18.76 35.44 12.41
CA LEU A 118 19.40 36.36 11.48
C LEU A 118 18.46 37.45 10.99
N ASP A 119 17.21 37.11 10.68
CA ASP A 119 16.17 38.08 10.31
C ASP A 119 15.90 39.07 11.46
N ALA A 120 16.06 38.61 12.71
CA ALA A 120 16.02 39.46 13.91
C ALA A 120 17.31 40.26 14.18
N ASN A 121 18.33 40.18 13.29
CA ASN A 121 19.66 40.77 13.47
C ASN A 121 20.35 40.36 14.78
N LEU A 122 20.11 39.13 15.24
CA LEU A 122 20.78 38.55 16.40
C LEU A 122 21.95 37.67 15.95
N GLU A 123 22.93 37.52 16.84
CA GLU A 123 23.96 36.50 16.67
C GLU A 123 23.30 35.11 16.55
N PRO A 124 23.66 34.28 15.55
CA PRO A 124 23.17 32.91 15.40
C PRO A 124 23.65 32.02 16.55
N CYS A 125 22.96 32.10 17.68
CA CYS A 125 23.26 31.32 18.86
C CYS A 125 21.96 30.89 19.53
N VAL A 126 21.86 29.61 19.90
CA VAL A 126 20.66 29.06 20.53
C VAL A 126 20.30 29.77 21.83
N THR A 127 21.29 30.32 22.55
CA THR A 127 21.08 31.06 23.81
C THR A 127 20.24 32.33 23.64
N ARG A 128 20.09 32.82 22.39
CA ARG A 128 19.27 33.98 22.03
C ARG A 128 17.84 33.62 21.62
N VAL A 129 17.51 32.32 21.49
CA VAL A 129 16.18 31.88 21.07
C VAL A 129 15.15 32.20 22.14
N ASN A 130 14.03 32.80 21.74
CA ASN A 130 12.86 33.07 22.56
C ASN A 130 11.57 32.74 21.78
N ALA A 131 10.40 32.93 22.38
CA ALA A 131 9.12 32.62 21.76
C ALA A 131 8.91 33.33 20.41
N ASN A 132 9.28 34.61 20.29
CA ASN A 132 9.12 35.37 19.05
C ASN A 132 9.99 34.80 17.92
N ILE A 133 11.23 34.41 18.22
CA ILE A 133 12.12 33.76 17.24
C ILE A 133 11.53 32.43 16.76
N LEU A 134 10.89 31.66 17.65
CA LEU A 134 10.26 30.39 17.30
C LEU A 134 8.97 30.56 16.48
N ASP A 135 8.23 31.64 16.73
CA ASP A 135 7.07 32.03 15.93
C ASP A 135 7.50 32.41 14.51
N GLU A 136 8.56 33.21 14.35
CA GLU A 136 9.12 33.52 13.03
C GLU A 136 9.68 32.28 12.33
N ALA A 137 10.39 31.40 13.04
CA ALA A 137 10.81 30.12 12.49
C ALA A 137 9.61 29.29 12.00
N SER A 138 8.48 29.32 12.70
CA SER A 138 7.26 28.63 12.27
C SER A 138 6.62 29.27 11.04
N ASN A 139 6.69 30.61 10.91
CA ASN A 139 6.25 31.31 9.70
C ASN A 139 7.10 30.93 8.48
N LEU A 140 8.43 30.91 8.62
CA LEU A 140 9.35 30.45 7.58
C LEU A 140 9.04 29.03 7.11
N LEU A 141 8.68 28.13 8.04
CA LEU A 141 8.27 26.77 7.70
C LEU A 141 6.93 26.72 6.95
N ARG A 142 5.97 27.57 7.34
CA ARG A 142 4.65 27.68 6.70
C ARG A 142 4.78 28.16 5.25
N ASP A 143 5.66 29.12 5.00
CA ASP A 143 5.88 29.67 3.67
C ASP A 143 6.64 28.70 2.76
N ARG A 144 7.53 27.89 3.34
CA ARG A 144 8.36 26.93 2.60
C ARG A 144 7.63 25.65 2.20
N PHE A 145 6.72 25.14 3.04
CA PHE A 145 6.13 23.82 2.86
C PHE A 145 4.60 23.86 2.73
N LYS A 146 4.07 23.19 1.71
CA LYS A 146 2.62 22.98 1.54
C LYS A 146 1.99 22.27 2.74
N ASP A 147 2.69 21.30 3.33
CA ASP A 147 2.33 20.65 4.59
C ASP A 147 3.44 20.89 5.64
N ALA A 148 3.40 22.08 6.26
CA ALA A 148 4.38 22.51 7.24
C ALA A 148 4.18 21.89 8.63
N TRP A 149 3.02 21.30 8.91
CA TRP A 149 2.66 20.83 10.25
C TRP A 149 3.67 19.82 10.78
N THR A 150 4.07 18.86 9.94
CA THR A 150 5.00 17.81 10.37
C THR A 150 6.40 18.36 10.68
N VAL A 151 6.82 19.42 9.99
CA VAL A 151 8.11 20.10 10.28
C VAL A 151 7.99 20.96 11.54
N GLY A 152 6.87 21.64 11.74
CA GLY A 152 6.55 22.38 12.97
C GLY A 152 6.57 21.47 14.21
N ARG A 153 6.11 20.21 14.10
CA ARG A 153 6.24 19.21 15.17
C ARG A 153 7.70 18.85 15.49
N CYS A 154 8.57 18.80 14.48
CA CYS A 154 10.01 18.63 14.70
C CYS A 154 10.63 19.85 15.40
N LEU A 155 10.19 21.07 15.04
CA LEU A 155 10.59 22.31 15.70
C LEU A 155 10.18 22.32 17.18
N GLU A 156 8.91 22.03 17.49
CA GLU A 156 8.44 21.86 18.87
C GLU A 156 9.27 20.84 19.65
N ARG A 157 9.66 19.76 18.97
CA ARG A 157 10.44 18.70 19.60
C ARG A 157 11.85 19.16 19.95
N ILE A 158 12.53 19.91 19.07
CA ILE A 158 13.83 20.52 19.38
C ILE A 158 13.69 21.43 20.62
N VAL A 159 12.64 22.23 20.68
CA VAL A 159 12.43 23.16 21.81
C VAL A 159 12.19 22.39 23.12
N ASN A 160 11.22 21.47 23.13
CA ASN A 160 10.74 20.81 24.34
C ASN A 160 11.62 19.65 24.81
N ASP A 161 12.26 18.92 23.89
CA ASP A 161 13.09 17.77 24.23
C ASP A 161 14.59 18.11 24.33
N ILE A 162 15.06 19.23 23.77
CA ILE A 162 16.48 19.62 23.76
C ILE A 162 16.72 20.96 24.45
N ILE A 163 16.19 22.07 23.92
CA ILE A 163 16.54 23.43 24.38
C ILE A 163 16.15 23.65 25.84
N ILE A 164 14.89 23.34 26.20
CA ILE A 164 14.36 23.54 27.55
C ILE A 164 15.04 22.61 28.57
N PRO A 165 15.11 21.28 28.37
CA PRO A 165 15.72 20.38 29.34
C PRO A 165 17.22 20.62 29.55
N ALA A 166 17.96 20.97 28.50
CA ALA A 166 19.38 21.30 28.59
C ALA A 166 19.65 22.73 29.10
N ARG A 167 18.59 23.51 29.39
CA ARG A 167 18.68 24.89 29.91
C ARG A 167 19.63 25.76 29.07
N LEU A 168 19.46 25.68 27.75
CA LEU A 168 20.31 26.40 26.79
C LEU A 168 19.93 27.88 26.67
N VAL A 169 18.80 28.29 27.24
CA VAL A 169 18.34 29.69 27.30
C VAL A 169 18.29 30.17 28.74
N ASN A 170 18.51 31.46 28.94
CA ASN A 170 18.60 32.10 30.26
C ASN A 170 17.23 32.50 30.86
N HIS A 171 16.12 32.18 30.19
CA HIS A 171 14.76 32.55 30.57
C HIS A 171 13.83 31.34 30.53
N ASN A 172 12.67 31.45 31.16
CA ASN A 172 11.64 30.41 31.12
C ASN A 172 11.00 30.40 29.73
N LEU A 173 11.39 29.42 28.92
CA LEU A 173 10.81 29.19 27.60
C LEU A 173 9.70 28.14 27.70
N SER A 174 8.50 28.51 27.25
CA SER A 174 7.37 27.60 27.04
C SER A 174 6.76 27.95 25.69
N TRP A 175 6.86 27.05 24.72
CA TRP A 175 6.45 27.33 23.35
C TRP A 175 5.78 26.12 22.68
N LYS A 176 4.80 26.42 21.84
CA LYS A 176 4.03 25.46 21.03
C LYS A 176 3.80 26.06 19.65
N SER A 177 3.94 25.24 18.61
CA SER A 177 3.74 25.64 17.22
C SER A 177 2.30 26.05 16.96
N SER A 178 2.14 27.21 16.32
CA SER A 178 0.85 27.72 15.84
C SER A 178 0.36 27.04 14.55
N ILE A 179 1.21 26.23 13.90
CA ILE A 179 0.85 25.51 12.68
C ILE A 179 -0.21 24.44 13.00
N GLN A 180 -1.40 24.61 12.46
CA GLN A 180 -2.52 23.70 12.64
C GLN A 180 -2.37 22.45 11.78
N TYR A 181 -2.78 21.30 12.31
CA TYR A 181 -2.87 20.09 11.52
C TYR A 181 -4.01 20.24 10.51
N GLN A 182 -3.67 20.24 9.23
CA GLN A 182 -4.68 20.12 8.19
C GLN A 182 -4.82 18.64 7.86
N GLN A 183 -6.01 18.08 8.10
CA GLN A 183 -6.27 16.74 7.60
C GLN A 183 -6.13 16.75 6.08
N PRO A 184 -5.23 15.94 5.50
CA PRO A 184 -5.18 15.81 4.06
C PRO A 184 -6.54 15.30 3.58
N THR A 185 -7.07 15.88 2.51
CA THR A 185 -8.28 15.41 1.85
C THR A 185 -8.08 13.93 1.49
N ARG A 186 -8.74 13.02 2.22
CA ARG A 186 -8.67 11.59 1.91
C ARG A 186 -9.55 11.34 0.70
N ASN A 187 -8.93 11.16 -0.46
CA ASN A 187 -9.53 10.68 -1.72
C ASN A 187 -9.94 9.18 -1.63
N ASP A 188 -10.36 8.77 -0.44
CA ASP A 188 -10.82 7.43 -0.07
C ASP A 188 -12.37 7.44 -0.05
N ARG A 189 -12.98 8.63 0.05
CA ARG A 189 -14.43 8.80 -0.11
C ARG A 189 -14.81 8.60 -1.57
N LEU A 190 -15.74 7.67 -1.80
CA LEU A 190 -16.57 7.63 -3.01
C LEU A 190 -17.53 8.83 -2.96
N ASP A 191 -17.00 10.05 -3.04
CA ASP A 191 -17.83 11.23 -3.27
C ASP A 191 -18.27 11.19 -4.74
N PRO A 192 -19.58 11.14 -5.06
CA PRO A 192 -20.09 11.12 -6.42
C PRO A 192 -19.59 12.29 -7.28
N THR A 193 -19.17 13.38 -6.65
CA THR A 193 -18.67 14.61 -7.29
C THR A 193 -17.18 14.56 -7.68
N MET A 194 -16.40 13.58 -7.17
CA MET A 194 -14.93 13.48 -7.35
C MET A 194 -14.48 12.27 -8.21
N ARG A 195 -15.26 11.92 -9.25
CA ARG A 195 -14.96 10.76 -10.12
C ARG A 195 -13.61 10.86 -10.86
N GLU A 196 -13.19 12.06 -11.25
CA GLU A 196 -11.99 12.24 -12.09
C GLU A 196 -10.67 11.98 -11.34
N GLU A 197 -10.50 12.48 -10.11
CA GLU A 197 -9.26 12.27 -9.35
C GLU A 197 -9.05 10.81 -8.89
N ASN A 198 -10.13 10.09 -8.59
CA ASN A 198 -10.06 8.69 -8.15
C ASN A 198 -9.71 7.73 -9.29
N THR A 199 -10.05 8.08 -10.54
CA THR A 199 -9.74 7.27 -11.73
C THR A 199 -8.22 7.21 -11.99
N SER A 200 -7.48 8.25 -11.59
CA SER A 200 -6.00 8.31 -11.76
C SER A 200 -5.23 7.31 -10.87
N LYS A 201 -5.83 6.81 -9.79
CA LYS A 201 -5.19 5.90 -8.82
C LYS A 201 -5.36 4.42 -9.13
N LEU A 202 -6.23 4.09 -10.08
CA LEU A 202 -6.38 2.73 -10.58
C LEU A 202 -5.62 2.61 -11.91
N PRO A 203 -4.95 1.48 -12.15
CA PRO A 203 -4.37 1.24 -13.46
C PRO A 203 -5.51 1.01 -14.48
N ASN A 204 -5.30 1.44 -15.72
CA ASN A 204 -6.19 1.03 -16.81
C ASN A 204 -6.11 -0.49 -16.99
N ILE A 205 -7.26 -1.17 -17.04
CA ILE A 205 -7.34 -2.63 -17.18
C ILE A 205 -6.60 -3.11 -18.42
N GLN A 206 -6.70 -2.38 -19.55
CA GLN A 206 -5.99 -2.73 -20.78
C GLN A 206 -4.48 -2.78 -20.53
N SER A 207 -3.94 -1.83 -19.76
CA SER A 207 -2.51 -1.79 -19.45
C SER A 207 -2.06 -2.96 -18.57
N ILE A 208 -2.96 -3.54 -17.75
CA ILE A 208 -2.69 -4.79 -17.02
C ILE A 208 -2.69 -5.99 -17.96
N LEU A 209 -3.63 -6.05 -18.91
CA LEU A 209 -3.68 -7.09 -19.94
C LEU A 209 -2.46 -7.04 -20.86
N ASP A 210 -1.98 -5.84 -21.20
CA ASP A 210 -0.77 -5.64 -22.01
C ASP A 210 0.46 -6.17 -21.26
N LEU A 211 0.56 -5.93 -19.93
CA LEU A 211 1.63 -6.52 -19.10
C LEU A 211 1.55 -8.05 -19.07
N ALA A 212 0.36 -8.63 -19.00
CA ALA A 212 0.17 -10.08 -19.05
C ALA A 212 0.58 -10.67 -20.42
N LYS A 213 0.23 -9.98 -21.51
CA LYS A 213 0.67 -10.34 -22.86
C LYS A 213 2.19 -10.28 -22.98
N ILE A 214 2.82 -9.19 -22.52
CA ILE A 214 4.28 -9.05 -22.51
C ILE A 214 4.94 -10.15 -21.69
N HIS A 215 4.37 -10.52 -20.53
CA HIS A 215 4.90 -11.60 -19.68
C HIS A 215 4.99 -12.95 -20.42
N HIS A 216 4.03 -13.20 -21.33
CA HIS A 216 3.97 -14.44 -22.10
C HIS A 216 4.82 -14.40 -23.38
N GLU A 217 4.88 -13.24 -24.05
CA GLU A 217 5.48 -13.11 -25.38
C GLU A 217 6.94 -12.63 -25.38
N SER A 218 7.34 -11.81 -24.41
CA SER A 218 8.67 -11.18 -24.42
C SER A 218 9.78 -12.15 -24.05
N LYS A 219 10.89 -12.07 -24.79
CA LYS A 219 12.15 -12.79 -24.49
C LYS A 219 13.20 -11.88 -23.85
N SER A 220 12.85 -10.60 -23.65
CA SER A 220 13.75 -9.59 -23.11
C SER A 220 13.88 -9.76 -21.59
N LEU A 221 15.11 -9.91 -21.10
CA LEU A 221 15.37 -10.06 -19.67
C LEU A 221 14.80 -8.90 -18.82
N PRO A 222 14.96 -7.61 -19.20
CA PRO A 222 14.31 -6.51 -18.48
C PRO A 222 12.79 -6.62 -18.41
N ASP A 223 12.13 -7.11 -19.46
CA ASP A 223 10.67 -7.25 -19.49
C ASP A 223 10.22 -8.39 -18.57
N ASN A 224 10.96 -9.50 -18.56
CA ASN A 224 10.69 -10.64 -17.69
C ASN A 224 10.89 -10.29 -16.21
N ILE A 225 11.88 -9.45 -15.89
CA ILE A 225 12.06 -8.90 -14.54
C ILE A 225 10.86 -8.03 -14.13
N VAL A 226 10.43 -7.11 -15.01
CA VAL A 226 9.34 -6.18 -14.69
C VAL A 226 8.02 -6.93 -14.55
N THR A 227 7.69 -7.80 -15.49
CA THR A 227 6.45 -8.59 -15.48
C THR A 227 6.45 -9.65 -14.37
N GLY A 228 7.60 -10.28 -14.07
CA GLY A 228 7.74 -11.16 -12.91
C GLY A 228 7.51 -10.43 -11.57
N PHE A 229 7.97 -9.18 -11.44
CA PHE A 229 7.61 -8.34 -10.31
C PHE A 229 6.09 -8.07 -10.26
N VAL A 230 5.48 -7.76 -11.41
CA VAL A 230 4.03 -7.50 -11.50
C VAL A 230 3.23 -8.74 -11.08
N SER A 231 3.65 -9.94 -11.47
CA SER A 231 3.03 -11.20 -11.02
C SER A 231 2.97 -11.32 -9.50
N LEU A 232 4.07 -10.99 -8.80
CA LEU A 232 4.10 -10.98 -7.33
C LEU A 232 3.34 -9.78 -6.72
N ALA A 233 3.29 -8.64 -7.41
CA ALA A 233 2.49 -7.48 -6.99
C ALA A 233 0.98 -7.72 -7.14
N MET A 234 0.57 -8.58 -8.08
CA MET A 234 -0.80 -8.99 -8.32
C MET A 234 -1.24 -10.19 -7.45
N PHE A 235 -0.29 -10.89 -6.81
CA PHE A 235 -0.58 -11.99 -5.90
C PHE A 235 -1.30 -11.55 -4.63
N ALA A 236 -0.90 -10.41 -4.05
CA ALA A 236 -1.54 -9.85 -2.87
C ALA A 236 -1.24 -8.35 -2.71
N PRO A 237 -2.09 -7.57 -2.00
CA PRO A 237 -1.91 -6.12 -1.84
C PRO A 237 -0.76 -5.78 -0.87
N SER A 238 0.47 -5.97 -1.30
CA SER A 238 1.71 -5.67 -0.56
C SER A 238 2.30 -4.32 -0.96
N ARG A 239 3.12 -3.71 -0.11
CA ARG A 239 3.94 -2.56 -0.52
C ARG A 239 5.05 -3.04 -1.44
N VAL A 240 5.43 -2.21 -2.42
CA VAL A 240 6.57 -2.48 -3.30
C VAL A 240 7.85 -2.80 -2.51
N SER A 241 8.11 -2.10 -1.41
CA SER A 241 9.27 -2.36 -0.55
C SER A 241 9.21 -3.72 0.15
N GLU A 242 8.02 -4.24 0.47
CA GLU A 242 7.85 -5.59 1.04
C GLU A 242 8.10 -6.67 -0.01
N ILE A 243 7.70 -6.44 -1.27
CA ILE A 243 7.96 -7.35 -2.41
C ILE A 243 9.46 -7.44 -2.69
N LEU A 244 10.12 -6.29 -2.77
CA LEU A 244 11.55 -6.22 -3.07
C LEU A 244 12.45 -6.74 -1.94
N THR A 245 11.90 -7.02 -0.75
CA THR A 245 12.59 -7.64 0.38
C THR A 245 12.06 -9.05 0.69
N LEU A 246 11.50 -9.75 -0.29
CA LEU A 246 11.19 -11.18 -0.13
C LEU A 246 12.50 -11.99 -0.07
N PRO A 247 12.63 -12.96 0.85
CA PRO A 247 13.72 -13.92 0.81
C PRO A 247 13.49 -15.00 -0.27
N VAL A 248 14.54 -15.73 -0.64
CA VAL A 248 14.44 -16.81 -1.65
C VAL A 248 13.53 -17.95 -1.19
N ASP A 249 13.50 -18.25 0.11
CA ASP A 249 12.67 -19.27 0.75
C ASP A 249 11.27 -18.74 1.14
N CYS A 250 10.74 -17.75 0.41
CA CYS A 250 9.48 -17.11 0.76
C CYS A 250 8.23 -17.98 0.54
N ILE A 251 8.32 -19.08 -0.23
CA ILE A 251 7.17 -19.97 -0.45
C ILE A 251 6.95 -20.84 0.78
N THR A 252 5.71 -20.88 1.23
CA THR A 252 5.21 -21.67 2.36
C THR A 252 3.92 -22.39 1.97
N SER A 253 3.49 -23.36 2.76
CA SER A 253 2.19 -24.01 2.58
C SER A 253 1.46 -24.14 3.91
N ALA A 254 0.13 -24.25 3.84
CA ALA A 254 -0.71 -24.57 4.99
C ALA A 254 -1.83 -25.53 4.59
N GLN A 255 -2.25 -26.38 5.53
CA GLN A 255 -3.36 -27.30 5.32
C GLN A 255 -4.69 -26.56 5.49
N GLY A 256 -5.47 -26.47 4.41
CA GLY A 256 -6.86 -26.00 4.42
C GLY A 256 -7.87 -27.15 4.37
N ASN A 257 -9.15 -26.82 4.47
CA ASN A 257 -10.24 -27.80 4.39
C ASN A 257 -10.31 -28.50 3.01
N ASP A 258 -9.88 -27.80 1.96
CA ASP A 258 -9.90 -28.30 0.57
C ASP A 258 -8.53 -28.87 0.11
N GLY A 259 -7.54 -28.97 1.01
CA GLY A 259 -6.19 -29.46 0.69
C GLY A 259 -5.07 -28.49 1.10
N GLU A 260 -3.85 -28.79 0.67
CA GLU A 260 -2.68 -27.95 0.91
C GLU A 260 -2.76 -26.67 0.05
N MET A 261 -2.63 -25.50 0.67
CA MET A 261 -2.65 -24.20 -0.01
C MET A 261 -1.28 -23.54 0.06
N MET A 262 -0.73 -23.12 -1.09
CA MET A 262 0.51 -22.35 -1.14
C MET A 262 0.29 -20.91 -0.69
N GLY A 263 1.27 -20.36 0.03
CA GLY A 263 1.34 -18.94 0.33
C GLY A 263 2.75 -18.39 0.29
N ILE A 264 2.86 -17.08 0.12
CA ILE A 264 4.13 -16.36 0.22
C ILE A 264 4.23 -15.77 1.62
N SER A 265 5.31 -16.05 2.33
CA SER A 265 5.63 -15.47 3.63
C SER A 265 6.26 -14.10 3.48
N TRP A 266 5.56 -13.08 3.96
CA TRP A 266 5.98 -11.68 3.92
C TRP A 266 6.49 -11.27 5.29
N ARG A 267 7.67 -10.63 5.33
CA ARG A 267 8.11 -9.91 6.53
C ARG A 267 7.59 -8.47 6.45
N PRO A 268 6.62 -8.04 7.28
CA PRO A 268 5.97 -6.73 7.13
C PRO A 268 6.87 -5.56 7.60
N ALA A 269 6.75 -4.40 6.94
CA ALA A 269 7.57 -3.19 7.12
C ALA A 269 7.28 -2.35 8.38
N LYS A 270 6.53 -2.90 9.33
CA LYS A 270 6.08 -2.17 10.54
C LYS A 270 6.20 -3.05 11.80
N GLY A 271 7.18 -3.94 11.83
CA GLY A 271 7.44 -4.85 12.96
C GLY A 271 6.25 -5.72 13.35
N GLY A 272 5.52 -6.24 12.37
CA GLY A 272 4.55 -7.32 12.57
C GLY A 272 5.23 -8.68 12.40
N SER A 273 4.66 -9.75 12.96
CA SER A 273 5.15 -11.11 12.72
C SER A 273 5.12 -11.42 11.21
N PRO A 274 6.05 -12.25 10.70
CA PRO A 274 5.96 -12.76 9.33
C PRO A 274 4.56 -13.31 9.07
N MET A 275 3.97 -12.90 7.96
CA MET A 275 2.59 -13.22 7.62
C MET A 275 2.57 -13.89 6.27
N THR A 276 2.04 -15.11 6.23
CA THR A 276 1.80 -15.82 4.98
C THR A 276 0.54 -15.29 4.32
N LYS A 277 0.66 -14.90 3.05
CA LYS A 277 -0.49 -14.60 2.19
C LYS A 277 -0.70 -15.79 1.28
N PHE A 278 -1.86 -16.42 1.39
CA PHE A 278 -2.20 -17.61 0.64
C PHE A 278 -2.71 -17.27 -0.76
N SER A 279 -2.49 -18.18 -1.69
CA SER A 279 -3.02 -18.13 -3.04
C SER A 279 -4.55 -18.16 -3.03
N THR A 280 -5.18 -17.47 -3.97
CA THR A 280 -6.63 -17.50 -4.15
C THR A 280 -7.09 -18.55 -5.15
N SER A 281 -6.17 -19.15 -5.91
CA SER A 281 -6.43 -20.19 -6.91
C SER A 281 -5.15 -20.91 -7.35
N ASP A 282 -5.29 -22.10 -7.93
CA ASP A 282 -4.16 -22.87 -8.49
C ASP A 282 -3.38 -22.07 -9.54
N ALA A 283 -4.10 -21.36 -10.43
CA ALA A 283 -3.47 -20.51 -11.43
C ALA A 283 -2.64 -19.37 -10.81
N SER A 284 -3.10 -18.79 -9.70
CA SER A 284 -2.33 -17.77 -8.98
C SER A 284 -1.12 -18.38 -8.28
N GLU A 285 -1.19 -19.65 -7.88
CA GLU A 285 -0.07 -20.37 -7.31
C GLU A 285 1.00 -20.63 -8.37
N ASP A 286 0.61 -21.12 -9.54
CA ASP A 286 1.53 -21.42 -10.65
C ASP A 286 2.31 -20.16 -11.07
N ILE A 287 1.61 -19.04 -11.25
CA ILE A 287 2.21 -17.76 -11.62
C ILE A 287 3.21 -17.29 -10.55
N ALA A 288 2.84 -17.38 -9.28
CA ALA A 288 3.70 -16.98 -8.18
C ALA A 288 4.95 -17.87 -8.07
N ARG A 289 4.80 -19.20 -8.17
CA ARG A 289 5.91 -20.16 -8.18
C ARG A 289 6.85 -19.92 -9.35
N ALA A 290 6.31 -19.67 -10.54
CA ALA A 290 7.10 -19.36 -11.73
C ALA A 290 7.92 -18.07 -11.53
N ALA A 291 7.31 -17.01 -10.99
CA ALA A 291 8.01 -15.75 -10.70
C ALA A 291 9.12 -15.91 -9.65
N VAL A 292 8.85 -16.60 -8.53
CA VAL A 292 9.86 -16.87 -7.49
C VAL A 292 11.00 -17.73 -8.06
N LYS A 293 10.69 -18.78 -8.83
CA LYS A 293 11.69 -19.62 -9.49
C LYS A 293 12.56 -18.79 -10.44
N PHE A 294 11.97 -17.95 -11.28
CA PHE A 294 12.68 -17.07 -12.20
C PHE A 294 13.68 -16.15 -11.47
N PHE A 295 13.27 -15.45 -10.41
CA PHE A 295 14.16 -14.58 -9.64
C PHE A 295 15.23 -15.36 -8.86
N THR A 296 14.88 -16.57 -8.40
CA THR A 296 15.83 -17.48 -7.78
C THR A 296 16.92 -17.86 -8.79
N GLU A 297 16.57 -18.28 -9.99
CA GLU A 297 17.56 -18.65 -11.02
C GLU A 297 18.39 -17.45 -11.50
N LEU A 298 17.73 -16.32 -11.80
CA LEU A 298 18.38 -15.11 -12.27
C LEU A 298 19.43 -14.57 -11.28
N GLY A 299 19.10 -14.58 -9.99
CA GLY A 299 19.97 -14.04 -8.94
C GLY A 299 21.01 -15.02 -8.40
N ALA A 300 21.06 -16.28 -8.87
CA ALA A 300 21.87 -17.33 -8.26
C ALA A 300 23.35 -16.96 -8.15
N SER A 301 23.99 -16.57 -9.26
CA SER A 301 25.42 -16.19 -9.26
C SER A 301 25.68 -14.90 -8.48
N ALA A 302 24.77 -13.93 -8.58
CA ALA A 302 24.85 -12.69 -7.82
C ALA A 302 24.78 -12.93 -6.30
N ARG A 303 23.96 -13.88 -5.83
CA ARG A 303 23.87 -14.24 -4.41
C ARG A 303 25.10 -14.99 -3.92
N VAL A 304 25.72 -15.84 -4.75
CA VAL A 304 27.02 -16.45 -4.43
C VAL A 304 28.09 -15.36 -4.25
N ALA A 305 28.19 -14.43 -5.20
CA ALA A 305 29.12 -13.31 -5.10
C ALA A 305 28.82 -12.43 -3.87
N ALA A 306 27.55 -12.10 -3.61
CA ALA A 306 27.15 -11.34 -2.43
C ALA A 306 27.52 -12.03 -1.12
N LYS A 307 27.33 -13.34 -1.01
CA LYS A 307 27.76 -14.09 0.18
C LYS A 307 29.28 -14.00 0.35
N TRP A 308 30.03 -14.19 -0.72
CA TRP A 308 31.48 -14.10 -0.70
C TRP A 308 31.99 -12.71 -0.30
N TYR A 309 31.38 -11.63 -0.81
CA TYR A 309 31.73 -10.25 -0.42
C TYR A 309 31.41 -9.96 1.04
N ALA A 310 30.38 -10.59 1.62
CA ALA A 310 30.06 -10.45 3.04
C ALA A 310 31.14 -11.11 3.92
N GLU A 311 31.71 -12.22 3.46
CA GLU A 311 32.76 -12.97 4.15
C GLU A 311 34.16 -12.40 3.90
N ASN A 312 34.37 -11.72 2.77
CA ASN A 312 35.67 -11.20 2.32
C ASN A 312 35.58 -9.71 1.94
N PRO A 313 35.36 -8.81 2.92
CA PRO A 313 35.20 -7.39 2.65
C PRO A 313 36.45 -6.79 2.00
N GLY A 314 36.24 -5.93 1.00
CA GLY A 314 37.33 -5.20 0.34
C GLY A 314 38.09 -5.98 -0.72
N GLN A 315 37.70 -7.21 -1.05
CA GLN A 315 38.32 -8.01 -2.10
C GLN A 315 37.32 -8.30 -3.23
N LEU A 316 37.81 -8.49 -4.46
CA LEU A 316 36.99 -8.89 -5.61
C LEU A 316 36.64 -10.38 -5.56
N TYR A 317 35.36 -10.71 -5.79
CA TYR A 317 34.91 -12.09 -5.96
C TYR A 317 35.45 -12.66 -7.28
N LEU A 318 35.98 -13.88 -7.22
CA LEU A 318 36.44 -14.64 -8.38
C LEU A 318 35.62 -15.93 -8.49
N PRO A 319 35.03 -16.21 -9.67
CA PRO A 319 34.42 -17.51 -9.95
C PRO A 319 35.43 -18.66 -9.79
N PRO A 320 34.95 -19.88 -9.45
CA PRO A 320 35.80 -21.06 -9.35
C PRO A 320 36.67 -21.27 -10.61
N GLY A 321 37.96 -21.47 -10.42
CA GLY A 321 38.96 -21.65 -11.48
C GLY A 321 39.69 -20.38 -11.92
N LEU A 322 39.25 -19.19 -11.48
CA LEU A 322 39.87 -17.91 -11.80
C LEU A 322 40.70 -17.33 -10.64
N GLU A 323 40.87 -18.06 -9.54
CA GLU A 323 41.53 -17.59 -8.32
C GLU A 323 43.00 -17.17 -8.56
N HIS A 324 43.66 -17.84 -9.51
CA HIS A 324 45.05 -17.56 -9.90
C HIS A 324 45.25 -16.17 -10.51
N LEU A 325 44.17 -15.51 -10.96
CA LEU A 325 44.21 -14.16 -11.53
C LEU A 325 44.21 -13.04 -10.48
N ARG A 326 44.05 -13.38 -9.19
CA ARG A 326 43.99 -12.38 -8.11
C ARG A 326 45.26 -11.52 -8.09
N GLY A 327 45.08 -10.21 -8.17
CA GLY A 327 46.18 -9.24 -8.18
C GLY A 327 47.03 -9.22 -9.46
N GLN A 328 46.69 -10.04 -10.47
CA GLN A 328 47.42 -10.10 -11.73
C GLN A 328 46.79 -9.18 -12.79
N PRO A 329 47.58 -8.61 -13.71
CA PRO A 329 47.06 -7.91 -14.88
C PRO A 329 46.09 -8.79 -15.68
N LEU A 330 44.94 -8.23 -16.08
CA LEU A 330 43.84 -8.96 -16.70
C LEU A 330 43.75 -8.70 -18.20
N THR A 331 43.37 -9.71 -18.97
CA THR A 331 42.84 -9.52 -20.33
C THR A 331 41.36 -9.13 -20.28
N LEU A 332 40.81 -8.58 -21.36
CA LEU A 332 39.37 -8.25 -21.43
C LEU A 332 38.48 -9.49 -21.37
N ARG A 333 38.98 -10.64 -21.86
CA ARG A 333 38.29 -11.93 -21.76
C ARG A 333 38.21 -12.39 -20.30
N GLU A 334 39.33 -12.36 -19.58
CA GLU A 334 39.38 -12.70 -18.16
C GLU A 334 38.49 -11.78 -17.32
N ALA A 335 38.57 -10.46 -17.54
CA ALA A 335 37.71 -9.51 -16.86
C ALA A 335 36.21 -9.75 -17.16
N SER A 336 35.86 -10.12 -18.40
CA SER A 336 34.50 -10.55 -18.76
C SER A 336 34.06 -11.78 -17.96
N LEU A 337 34.89 -12.81 -17.88
CA LEU A 337 34.59 -14.04 -17.13
C LEU A 337 34.40 -13.76 -15.63
N ILE A 338 35.27 -12.92 -15.03
CA ILE A 338 35.17 -12.50 -13.63
C ILE A 338 33.81 -11.81 -13.38
N LEU A 339 33.41 -10.89 -14.27
CA LEU A 339 32.12 -10.19 -14.17
C LEU A 339 30.90 -11.10 -14.48
N GLY A 340 31.12 -12.31 -15.01
CA GLY A 340 30.08 -13.26 -15.37
C GLY A 340 29.43 -12.96 -16.73
N ARG A 341 30.19 -12.36 -17.65
CA ARG A 341 29.77 -12.10 -19.03
C ARG A 341 30.10 -13.28 -19.93
N GLN A 342 29.23 -13.56 -20.89
CA GLN A 342 29.48 -14.51 -21.98
C GLN A 342 30.29 -13.86 -23.10
N THR A 343 30.08 -12.56 -23.35
CA THR A 343 30.82 -11.84 -24.40
C THR A 343 32.04 -11.09 -23.85
N THR A 344 33.14 -11.14 -24.59
CA THR A 344 34.36 -10.37 -24.28
C THR A 344 34.07 -8.87 -24.39
N ILE A 345 34.51 -8.10 -23.39
CA ILE A 345 34.41 -6.64 -23.40
C ILE A 345 35.19 -6.09 -24.61
N GLN A 346 34.53 -5.27 -25.41
CA GLN A 346 35.21 -4.54 -26.48
C GLN A 346 36.19 -3.50 -25.90
N SER A 347 37.35 -3.35 -26.52
CA SER A 347 38.41 -2.44 -26.06
C SER A 347 37.94 -0.99 -25.86
N GLY A 348 37.08 -0.48 -26.77
CA GLY A 348 36.46 0.85 -26.66
C GLY A 348 35.50 1.01 -25.46
N HIS A 349 35.13 -0.07 -24.79
CA HIS A 349 34.26 -0.08 -23.62
C HIS A 349 34.99 -0.41 -22.31
N ALA A 350 36.29 -0.75 -22.36
CA ALA A 350 37.08 -1.10 -21.17
C ALA A 350 36.99 -0.05 -20.06
N ARG A 351 37.18 1.23 -20.39
CA ARG A 351 37.06 2.33 -19.40
C ARG A 351 35.66 2.46 -18.80
N ARG A 352 34.59 2.12 -19.54
CA ARG A 352 33.20 2.20 -19.05
C ARG A 352 32.91 1.14 -17.98
N VAL A 353 33.67 0.04 -17.98
CA VAL A 353 33.58 -1.02 -16.98
C VAL A 353 34.66 -0.89 -15.89
N GLY A 354 35.41 0.22 -15.89
CA GLY A 354 36.45 0.50 -14.88
C GLY A 354 37.80 -0.16 -15.15
N LEU A 355 38.04 -0.68 -16.36
CA LEU A 355 39.31 -1.28 -16.73
C LEU A 355 40.24 -0.22 -17.32
N GLU A 356 41.34 0.03 -16.64
CA GLU A 356 42.40 0.94 -17.07
C GLU A 356 43.52 0.17 -17.79
N PRO A 357 43.90 0.56 -19.01
CA PRO A 357 44.95 -0.14 -19.76
C PRO A 357 46.32 0.13 -19.13
N LEU A 358 47.15 -0.92 -19.02
CA LEU A 358 48.51 -0.81 -18.49
C LEU A 358 49.57 -0.48 -19.55
N GLY A 359 49.18 -0.49 -20.83
CA GLY A 359 50.12 -0.37 -21.96
C GLY A 359 50.97 -1.62 -22.20
N GLN A 360 50.74 -2.69 -21.45
CA GLN A 360 51.44 -3.98 -21.54
C GLN A 360 50.61 -4.99 -22.33
N LYS A 361 51.27 -6.04 -22.84
CA LYS A 361 50.63 -7.14 -23.57
C LYS A 361 51.13 -8.49 -23.08
N THR A 362 50.26 -9.49 -23.12
CA THR A 362 50.62 -10.90 -22.93
C THR A 362 50.74 -11.63 -24.27
N HIS A 363 51.68 -12.56 -24.34
CA HIS A 363 51.89 -13.49 -25.46
C HIS A 363 51.68 -14.95 -25.04
N ASP A 364 51.18 -15.17 -23.82
CA ASP A 364 50.86 -16.50 -23.29
C ASP A 364 49.75 -17.15 -24.15
N PRO A 365 50.02 -18.30 -24.80
CA PRO A 365 49.05 -18.97 -25.65
C PRO A 365 47.70 -19.27 -24.98
N GLU A 366 47.66 -19.46 -23.66
CA GLU A 366 46.42 -19.76 -22.92
C GLU A 366 45.56 -18.50 -22.66
N ARG A 367 46.18 -17.32 -22.75
CA ARG A 367 45.55 -16.03 -22.43
C ARG A 367 45.33 -15.14 -23.66
N VAL A 368 45.99 -15.45 -24.77
CA VAL A 368 45.88 -14.70 -26.02
C VAL A 368 44.57 -15.03 -26.73
N ASP A 369 43.86 -14.00 -27.17
CA ASP A 369 42.62 -14.15 -27.94
C ASP A 369 42.95 -14.71 -29.34
N GLU A 370 42.12 -15.60 -29.90
CA GLU A 370 42.38 -16.27 -31.19
C GLU A 370 42.65 -15.26 -32.33
N LEU A 371 42.01 -14.09 -32.25
CA LEU A 371 42.13 -12.98 -33.19
C LEU A 371 43.39 -12.13 -33.00
N SER A 372 44.07 -12.23 -31.86
CA SER A 372 45.23 -11.40 -31.51
C SER A 372 46.55 -11.93 -32.11
N GLY A 373 46.64 -13.24 -32.35
CA GLY A 373 47.81 -13.89 -32.97
C GLY A 373 49.15 -13.43 -32.39
N THR A 374 50.13 -13.13 -33.25
CA THR A 374 51.47 -12.64 -32.86
C THR A 374 51.50 -11.22 -32.28
N ARG A 375 50.39 -10.47 -32.31
CA ARG A 375 50.36 -9.07 -31.83
C ARG A 375 50.24 -8.94 -30.31
N GLY A 376 49.97 -10.05 -29.61
CA GLY A 376 49.75 -10.11 -28.16
C GLY A 376 48.44 -9.43 -27.72
N THR A 377 47.91 -9.85 -26.57
CA THR A 377 46.65 -9.33 -26.01
C THR A 377 46.92 -8.27 -24.94
N SER A 378 46.24 -7.12 -25.02
CA SER A 378 46.43 -5.99 -24.09
C SER A 378 45.99 -6.33 -22.67
N LEU A 379 46.77 -5.84 -21.69
CA LEU A 379 46.55 -6.04 -20.26
C LEU A 379 45.96 -4.80 -19.58
N PHE A 380 45.13 -5.04 -18.58
CA PHE A 380 44.38 -4.06 -17.81
C PHE A 380 44.62 -4.25 -16.31
N SER A 381 44.45 -3.16 -15.56
CA SER A 381 44.67 -3.10 -14.11
C SER A 381 43.64 -3.93 -13.32
N TRP A 382 44.13 -4.81 -12.45
CA TRP A 382 43.33 -5.52 -11.44
C TRP A 382 42.66 -4.53 -10.47
N ASP A 383 43.45 -3.63 -9.89
CA ASP A 383 43.00 -2.70 -8.85
C ASP A 383 41.86 -1.80 -9.35
N SER A 384 41.91 -1.42 -10.63
CA SER A 384 40.88 -0.57 -11.24
C SER A 384 39.55 -1.33 -11.38
N LEU A 385 39.58 -2.62 -11.73
CA LEU A 385 38.40 -3.48 -11.77
C LEU A 385 37.85 -3.73 -10.36
N GLU A 386 38.71 -4.13 -9.42
CA GLU A 386 38.34 -4.42 -8.03
C GLU A 386 37.68 -3.20 -7.38
N LYS A 387 38.30 -2.03 -7.49
CA LYS A 387 37.72 -0.77 -7.01
C LYS A 387 36.36 -0.46 -7.67
N THR A 388 36.26 -0.65 -8.98
CA THR A 388 35.01 -0.36 -9.71
C THR A 388 33.86 -1.29 -9.30
N VAL A 389 34.14 -2.57 -9.05
CA VAL A 389 33.12 -3.52 -8.59
C VAL A 389 32.77 -3.26 -7.13
N LEU A 390 33.76 -3.06 -6.25
CA LEU A 390 33.51 -2.84 -4.82
C LEU A 390 32.73 -1.54 -4.55
N THR A 391 32.96 -0.48 -5.33
CA THR A 391 32.18 0.77 -5.22
C THR A 391 30.70 0.61 -5.57
N LYS A 392 30.30 -0.50 -6.21
CA LYS A 392 28.89 -0.83 -6.46
C LYS A 392 28.20 -1.42 -5.23
N LEU A 393 28.94 -1.89 -4.22
CA LEU A 393 28.38 -2.34 -2.96
C LEU A 393 28.12 -1.12 -2.07
N PRO A 394 26.89 -0.91 -1.56
CA PRO A 394 26.61 0.25 -0.71
C PRO A 394 27.18 0.08 0.69
N ALA A 395 27.30 1.18 1.44
CA ALA A 395 27.75 1.15 2.83
C ALA A 395 26.84 0.32 3.76
N THR A 396 25.58 0.08 3.37
CA THR A 396 24.64 -0.76 4.14
C THR A 396 24.85 -2.26 3.91
N PHE A 397 25.65 -2.65 2.91
CA PHE A 397 25.98 -4.04 2.64
C PHE A 397 26.70 -4.67 3.85
N PRO A 398 26.41 -5.93 4.24
CA PRO A 398 25.62 -6.95 3.53
C PRO A 398 24.12 -6.95 3.83
N ILE A 399 23.62 -5.96 4.59
CA ILE A 399 22.21 -5.90 5.01
C ILE A 399 21.38 -5.22 3.92
N LEU A 400 20.30 -5.87 3.49
CA LEU A 400 19.34 -5.34 2.51
C LEU A 400 18.17 -4.64 3.20
N ASP A 401 17.68 -5.24 4.29
CA ASP A 401 16.58 -4.71 5.10
C ASP A 401 16.99 -4.69 6.57
N GLY A 402 17.23 -3.50 7.11
CA GLY A 402 17.60 -3.33 8.51
C GLY A 402 16.46 -3.62 9.50
N GLU A 403 15.21 -3.69 9.05
CA GLU A 403 14.07 -4.01 9.92
C GLU A 403 13.89 -5.52 10.11
N SER A 404 14.02 -6.30 9.03
CA SER A 404 13.92 -7.76 9.09
C SER A 404 15.26 -8.49 9.25
N GLY A 405 16.38 -7.76 9.13
CA GLY A 405 17.73 -8.34 9.13
C GLY A 405 18.07 -9.11 7.86
N LEU A 406 17.27 -9.01 6.78
CA LEU A 406 17.49 -9.73 5.54
C LEU A 406 18.83 -9.34 4.91
N MET A 407 19.66 -10.34 4.62
CA MET A 407 20.95 -10.14 3.95
C MET A 407 20.81 -10.15 2.42
N TRP A 408 21.74 -9.50 1.72
CA TRP A 408 21.74 -9.44 0.25
C TRP A 408 21.71 -10.83 -0.40
N HIS A 409 22.50 -11.77 0.12
CA HIS A 409 22.61 -13.13 -0.42
C HIS A 409 21.41 -14.03 -0.11
N GLU A 410 20.45 -13.57 0.69
CA GLU A 410 19.19 -14.26 1.00
C GLU A 410 18.00 -13.70 0.22
N ALA A 411 18.16 -12.54 -0.42
CA ALA A 411 17.08 -11.80 -1.05
C ALA A 411 16.71 -12.36 -2.44
N LEU A 412 15.41 -12.52 -2.67
CA LEU A 412 14.85 -12.97 -3.95
C LEU A 412 15.15 -11.96 -5.07
N PHE A 413 14.98 -10.67 -4.80
CA PHE A 413 15.18 -9.58 -5.77
C PHE A 413 16.63 -9.07 -5.86
N LEU A 414 17.61 -9.92 -5.51
CA LEU A 414 19.00 -9.67 -5.85
C LEU A 414 19.25 -10.11 -7.29
N ILE A 415 19.46 -9.15 -8.18
CA ILE A 415 19.68 -9.39 -9.61
C ILE A 415 21.12 -9.06 -10.01
N PRO A 416 21.62 -9.62 -11.12
CA PRO A 416 22.85 -9.17 -11.75
C PRO A 416 22.83 -7.68 -12.10
N GLU A 417 23.96 -7.00 -11.95
CA GLU A 417 24.13 -5.63 -12.41
C GLU A 417 23.82 -5.54 -13.92
N HIS A 418 23.14 -4.47 -14.32
CA HIS A 418 22.67 -4.22 -15.68
C HIS A 418 21.54 -5.12 -16.20
N ALA A 419 21.02 -6.08 -15.44
CA ALA A 419 19.94 -6.97 -15.92
C ALA A 419 18.63 -6.24 -16.32
N LEU A 420 18.37 -5.04 -15.78
CA LEU A 420 17.24 -4.18 -16.15
C LEU A 420 17.51 -3.27 -17.37
N ARG A 421 18.68 -3.36 -18.00
CA ARG A 421 19.05 -2.57 -19.18
C ARG A 421 18.95 -3.44 -20.44
N PRO A 422 18.16 -3.05 -21.46
CA PRO A 422 17.94 -3.88 -22.64
C PRO A 422 19.17 -3.99 -23.56
N ASN A 423 20.03 -2.97 -23.59
CA ASN A 423 21.14 -2.87 -24.56
C ASN A 423 22.51 -3.17 -23.94
N VAL A 424 22.55 -3.75 -22.74
CA VAL A 424 23.79 -4.03 -22.02
C VAL A 424 23.72 -5.44 -21.45
N GLU A 425 24.73 -6.24 -21.71
CA GLU A 425 24.87 -7.57 -21.13
C GLU A 425 24.97 -7.48 -19.59
N ALA A 426 24.25 -8.35 -18.89
CA ALA A 426 24.25 -8.39 -17.44
C ALA A 426 25.58 -8.91 -16.88
N PHE A 427 26.02 -8.35 -15.75
CA PHE A 427 27.20 -8.84 -15.05
C PHE A 427 26.74 -9.83 -13.98
N MET A 428 26.67 -11.11 -14.35
CA MET A 428 26.07 -12.18 -13.53
C MET A 428 26.69 -12.30 -12.13
N ASN A 429 27.97 -11.93 -11.98
CA ASN A 429 28.71 -12.04 -10.71
C ASN A 429 28.78 -10.73 -9.92
N VAL A 430 28.10 -9.67 -10.39
CA VAL A 430 28.06 -8.37 -9.72
C VAL A 430 26.67 -8.15 -9.14
N PRO A 431 26.48 -8.27 -7.82
CA PRO A 431 25.16 -8.18 -7.21
C PRO A 431 24.58 -6.77 -7.25
N SER A 432 23.27 -6.68 -7.51
CA SER A 432 22.53 -5.43 -7.61
C SER A 432 21.10 -5.59 -7.09
N THR A 433 20.54 -4.51 -6.54
CA THR A 433 19.18 -4.48 -5.99
C THR A 433 18.26 -3.69 -6.91
N ILE A 434 16.99 -4.09 -7.01
CA ILE A 434 15.98 -3.31 -7.71
C ILE A 434 15.39 -2.25 -6.77
N THR A 435 15.26 -1.00 -7.24
CA THR A 435 14.56 0.06 -6.50
C THR A 435 13.17 0.32 -7.06
N THR A 436 12.28 0.87 -6.24
CA THR A 436 10.93 1.29 -6.68
C THR A 436 10.97 2.25 -7.88
N ASN A 437 11.92 3.19 -7.90
CA ASN A 437 12.07 4.12 -9.01
C ASN A 437 12.50 3.42 -10.30
N MET A 438 13.37 2.42 -10.22
CA MET A 438 13.74 1.62 -11.40
C MET A 438 12.53 0.91 -12.00
N LEU A 439 11.66 0.32 -11.17
CA LEU A 439 10.42 -0.30 -11.63
C LEU A 439 9.43 0.71 -12.19
N ASN A 440 9.18 1.82 -11.49
CA ASN A 440 8.29 2.87 -11.99
C ASN A 440 8.78 3.43 -13.34
N ASN A 441 10.09 3.62 -13.53
CA ASN A 441 10.65 4.06 -14.81
C ASN A 441 10.39 3.04 -15.92
N GLN A 442 10.51 1.74 -15.63
CA GLN A 442 10.16 0.68 -16.58
C GLN A 442 8.66 0.65 -16.89
N LEU A 443 7.81 0.99 -15.92
CA LEU A 443 6.36 1.02 -16.04
C LEU A 443 5.80 2.35 -16.58
N GLY A 444 6.65 3.30 -17.00
CA GLY A 444 6.21 4.51 -17.71
C GLY A 444 6.33 5.83 -16.95
N ALA A 445 6.91 5.86 -15.75
CA ALA A 445 7.20 7.11 -15.04
C ALA A 445 8.30 7.97 -15.70
N ASN A 446 8.99 7.44 -16.71
CA ASN A 446 9.92 8.18 -17.57
C ASN A 446 9.37 8.20 -19.02
N PRO A 447 8.53 9.18 -19.40
CA PRO A 447 7.85 9.19 -20.71
C PRO A 447 8.80 9.28 -21.90
N ALA A 448 9.98 9.87 -21.72
CA ALA A 448 11.03 9.94 -22.75
C ALA A 448 11.95 8.71 -22.77
N GLY A 449 11.75 7.78 -21.83
CA GLY A 449 12.56 6.56 -21.68
C GLY A 449 12.00 5.38 -22.46
N VAL A 450 12.85 4.36 -22.62
CA VAL A 450 12.46 3.06 -23.17
C VAL A 450 11.83 2.22 -22.05
N THR A 451 10.51 2.05 -22.08
CA THR A 451 9.71 1.37 -21.06
C THR A 451 9.41 -0.08 -21.45
N VAL A 452 8.84 -0.86 -20.54
CA VAL A 452 8.33 -2.22 -20.86
C VAL A 452 7.27 -2.16 -21.96
N PHE A 453 6.42 -1.12 -21.96
CA PHE A 453 5.37 -0.94 -22.96
C PHE A 453 5.94 -0.55 -24.33
N SER A 454 6.82 0.45 -24.36
CA SER A 454 7.37 0.96 -25.63
C SER A 454 8.26 -0.06 -26.33
N ARG A 455 8.99 -0.90 -25.59
CA ARG A 455 9.79 -2.00 -26.16
C ARG A 455 8.94 -3.05 -26.87
N ASN A 456 7.71 -3.24 -26.40
CA ASN A 456 6.79 -4.24 -26.92
C ASN A 456 5.70 -3.61 -27.83
N GLY A 457 5.87 -2.35 -28.24
CA GLY A 457 4.94 -1.66 -29.15
C GLY A 457 3.54 -1.42 -28.57
N MET A 458 3.40 -1.34 -27.24
CA MET A 458 2.12 -1.13 -26.57
C MET A 458 1.87 0.36 -26.30
N THR A 459 0.71 0.85 -26.72
CA THR A 459 0.21 2.22 -26.48
C THR A 459 -1.28 2.19 -26.14
N HIS A 460 -1.80 3.27 -25.58
CA HIS A 460 -3.25 3.46 -25.52
C HIS A 460 -3.87 3.58 -26.93
N LYS A 461 -5.21 3.47 -27.02
CA LYS A 461 -5.95 3.51 -28.29
C LYS A 461 -5.77 4.84 -29.06
N ASP A 462 -5.47 5.91 -28.34
CA ASP A 462 -5.18 7.24 -28.87
C ASP A 462 -3.69 7.42 -29.28
N GLY A 463 -2.88 6.36 -29.15
CA GLY A 463 -1.44 6.37 -29.42
C GLY A 463 -0.58 6.92 -28.29
N SER A 464 -1.18 7.33 -27.16
CA SER A 464 -0.42 7.87 -26.03
C SER A 464 0.39 6.77 -25.29
N PRO A 465 1.55 7.10 -24.69
CA PRO A 465 2.34 6.14 -23.93
C PRO A 465 1.60 5.63 -22.69
N ILE A 466 1.73 4.33 -22.42
CA ILE A 466 1.16 3.72 -21.21
C ILE A 466 2.07 4.00 -20.01
N ALA A 467 1.48 4.44 -18.90
CA ALA A 467 2.16 4.61 -17.63
C ALA A 467 1.36 4.01 -16.46
N ILE A 468 2.02 3.19 -15.66
CA ILE A 468 1.51 2.63 -14.40
C ILE A 468 2.56 2.82 -13.31
N THR A 469 2.14 3.08 -12.08
CA THR A 469 3.01 3.08 -10.91
C THR A 469 2.88 1.77 -10.13
N THR A 470 3.96 1.36 -9.47
CA THR A 470 3.98 0.20 -8.57
C THR A 470 2.90 0.26 -7.46
N HIS A 471 2.43 1.45 -7.07
CA HIS A 471 1.37 1.61 -6.07
C HIS A 471 -0.03 1.28 -6.62
N GLN A 472 -0.26 1.44 -7.92
CA GLN A 472 -1.56 1.21 -8.55
C GLN A 472 -2.00 -0.26 -8.49
N PHE A 473 -1.07 -1.23 -8.53
CA PHE A 473 -1.40 -2.66 -8.36
C PHE A 473 -2.02 -2.95 -6.98
N ARG A 474 -1.44 -2.39 -5.92
CA ARG A 474 -1.99 -2.52 -4.57
C ARG A 474 -3.37 -1.85 -4.45
N HIS A 475 -3.56 -0.68 -5.06
CA HIS A 475 -4.87 -0.03 -5.09
C HIS A 475 -5.91 -0.87 -5.80
N LEU A 476 -5.59 -1.40 -6.99
CA LEU A 476 -6.45 -2.31 -7.76
C LEU A 476 -6.90 -3.50 -6.91
N LEU A 477 -5.97 -4.22 -6.27
CA LEU A 477 -6.30 -5.38 -5.45
C LEU A 477 -7.17 -5.04 -4.24
N ASN A 478 -6.88 -3.92 -3.55
CA ASN A 478 -7.73 -3.48 -2.44
C ASN A 478 -9.14 -3.13 -2.93
N THR A 479 -9.27 -2.43 -4.05
CA THR A 479 -10.57 -2.09 -4.64
C THR A 479 -11.34 -3.36 -5.06
N LEU A 480 -10.67 -4.35 -5.65
CA LEU A 480 -11.29 -5.64 -6.00
C LEU A 480 -11.76 -6.40 -4.76
N ALA A 481 -10.97 -6.41 -3.68
CA ALA A 481 -11.38 -7.01 -2.41
C ALA A 481 -12.59 -6.31 -1.78
N GLN A 482 -12.62 -4.97 -1.81
CA GLN A 482 -13.75 -4.19 -1.34
C GLN A 482 -15.01 -4.43 -2.19
N SER A 483 -14.86 -4.57 -3.51
CA SER A 483 -15.99 -4.92 -4.39
C SER A 483 -16.55 -6.33 -4.17
N LYS A 484 -15.77 -7.21 -3.53
CA LYS A 484 -16.17 -8.57 -3.14
C LYS A 484 -16.61 -8.69 -1.68
N HIS A 485 -16.86 -7.57 -1.00
CA HIS A 485 -17.41 -7.51 0.37
C HIS A 485 -16.56 -8.20 1.47
N LEU A 486 -15.22 -8.25 1.32
CA LEU A 486 -14.34 -8.73 2.39
C LEU A 486 -14.31 -7.72 3.57
N SER A 487 -14.30 -8.22 4.82
CA SER A 487 -14.27 -7.34 6.00
C SER A 487 -12.98 -6.51 6.06
N GLU A 488 -13.06 -5.28 6.60
CA GLU A 488 -11.91 -4.37 6.73
C GLU A 488 -10.74 -4.97 7.54
N SER A 489 -11.05 -5.82 8.52
CA SER A 489 -10.05 -6.60 9.27
C SER A 489 -9.35 -7.64 8.39
N LEU A 490 -10.09 -8.32 7.51
CA LEU A 490 -9.55 -9.32 6.58
C LEU A 490 -8.74 -8.65 5.46
N ILE A 491 -9.14 -7.45 5.01
CA ILE A 491 -8.36 -6.62 4.08
C ILE A 491 -7.10 -6.06 4.76
N ALA A 492 -7.19 -5.61 6.01
CA ALA A 492 -6.04 -5.15 6.80
C ALA A 492 -5.03 -6.28 7.03
N PHE A 493 -5.52 -7.48 7.36
CA PHE A 493 -4.75 -8.71 7.47
C PHE A 493 -4.12 -9.05 6.11
N TRP A 494 -4.91 -9.24 5.05
CA TRP A 494 -4.42 -9.58 3.70
C TRP A 494 -3.43 -8.55 3.13
N SER A 495 -3.54 -7.27 3.54
CA SER A 495 -2.62 -6.19 3.14
C SER A 495 -1.44 -5.94 4.09
N GLY A 496 -1.27 -6.75 5.14
CA GLY A 496 -0.11 -6.76 6.05
C GLY A 496 -0.02 -5.56 7.00
N ARG A 497 -1.15 -5.03 7.48
CA ARG A 497 -1.19 -3.85 8.38
C ARG A 497 -1.24 -4.28 9.85
N LYS A 498 -0.45 -3.63 10.72
CA LYS A 498 -0.35 -3.91 12.17
C LYS A 498 -1.52 -3.37 13.00
N HIS A 499 -2.24 -2.34 12.54
CA HIS A 499 -3.39 -1.76 13.23
C HIS A 499 -4.52 -1.46 12.25
N ILE A 500 -5.76 -1.81 12.65
CA ILE A 500 -7.01 -1.49 11.93
C ILE A 500 -7.17 0.02 11.75
N THR A 501 -6.62 0.83 12.66
CA THR A 501 -6.63 2.31 12.58
C THR A 501 -5.83 2.89 11.41
N GLN A 502 -5.00 2.09 10.71
CA GLN A 502 -4.43 2.52 9.42
C GLN A 502 -5.45 2.45 8.27
N ASN A 503 -6.64 1.92 8.52
CA ASN A 503 -7.81 1.95 7.65
C ASN A 503 -8.86 2.96 8.15
N ALA A 504 -8.54 3.86 9.10
CA ALA A 504 -9.50 4.60 9.95
C ALA A 504 -10.48 5.58 9.26
N TRP A 505 -10.96 5.31 8.05
CA TRP A 505 -12.27 5.80 7.62
C TRP A 505 -12.84 4.91 6.53
N TYR A 506 -13.38 3.75 6.93
CA TYR A 506 -14.27 2.92 6.12
C TYR A 506 -15.13 2.12 7.08
N ASP A 507 -16.15 2.76 7.63
CA ASP A 507 -17.21 2.04 8.32
C ASP A 507 -18.43 2.01 7.40
N HIS A 508 -18.31 1.18 6.37
CA HIS A 508 -19.45 0.63 5.65
C HIS A 508 -19.13 -0.85 5.42
N LEU A 509 -18.94 -1.60 6.52
CA LEU A 509 -19.22 -3.02 6.49
C LEU A 509 -20.69 -3.14 6.06
N PRO A 510 -21.01 -3.83 4.94
CA PRO A 510 -22.39 -4.19 4.68
C PRO A 510 -22.89 -4.98 5.90
N GLN A 511 -24.05 -4.66 6.45
CA GLN A 511 -24.56 -5.31 7.67
C GLN A 511 -24.65 -6.84 7.51
N GLU A 512 -24.72 -7.34 6.27
CA GLU A 512 -24.64 -8.75 5.91
C GLU A 512 -23.34 -9.41 6.39
N ALA A 513 -22.20 -8.74 6.29
CA ALA A 513 -20.92 -9.24 6.78
C ALA A 513 -20.90 -9.30 8.32
N PHE A 514 -21.64 -8.42 8.99
CA PHE A 514 -21.84 -8.43 10.44
C PHE A 514 -22.73 -9.60 10.88
N ILE A 515 -23.80 -9.89 10.13
CA ILE A 515 -24.70 -11.01 10.40
C ILE A 515 -24.01 -12.35 10.10
N GLU A 516 -23.21 -12.44 9.03
CA GLU A 516 -22.42 -13.64 8.73
C GLU A 516 -21.30 -13.86 9.77
N ALA A 517 -20.67 -12.79 10.24
CA ALA A 517 -19.76 -12.85 11.38
C ALA A 517 -20.48 -13.32 12.66
N TYR A 518 -21.72 -12.85 12.89
CA TYR A 518 -22.56 -13.27 14.02
C TYR A 518 -22.90 -14.76 13.99
N THR A 519 -23.22 -15.31 12.82
CA THR A 519 -23.55 -16.74 12.69
C THR A 519 -22.32 -17.64 12.75
N LYS A 520 -21.13 -17.18 12.30
CA LYS A 520 -19.93 -18.02 12.18
C LYS A 520 -18.90 -17.90 13.32
N LEU A 521 -18.83 -16.79 14.05
CA LEU A 521 -17.75 -16.51 15.02
C LEU A 521 -18.05 -16.90 16.49
N GLY A 522 -19.17 -17.58 16.76
CA GLY A 522 -19.46 -18.09 18.10
C GLY A 522 -19.66 -16.98 19.15
N ASP A 523 -19.11 -17.16 20.36
CA ASP A 523 -19.28 -16.26 21.52
C ASP A 523 -18.51 -14.93 21.42
N ASN A 524 -17.68 -14.77 20.39
CA ASN A 524 -16.89 -13.56 20.15
C ASN A 524 -17.56 -12.58 19.17
N ALA A 525 -18.82 -12.83 18.80
CA ALA A 525 -19.55 -12.00 17.85
C ALA A 525 -20.13 -10.72 18.51
N PRO A 526 -20.21 -9.59 17.78
CA PRO A 526 -20.94 -8.41 18.22
C PRO A 526 -22.43 -8.69 18.44
N GLU A 527 -23.08 -8.04 19.40
CA GLU A 527 -24.51 -8.22 19.65
C GLU A 527 -25.37 -7.68 18.49
N LEU A 528 -26.33 -8.47 18.02
CA LEU A 528 -27.21 -8.11 16.89
C LEU A 528 -28.58 -7.66 17.41
N SER A 529 -28.93 -6.39 17.15
CA SER A 529 -30.27 -5.86 17.42
C SER A 529 -31.25 -6.35 16.36
N VAL A 530 -32.39 -6.89 16.81
CA VAL A 530 -33.43 -7.44 15.94
C VAL A 530 -34.82 -6.95 16.34
N GLN A 531 -35.67 -6.68 15.35
CA GLN A 531 -37.04 -6.18 15.53
C GLN A 531 -38.02 -6.92 14.62
N GLY A 532 -39.27 -7.01 15.09
CA GLY A 532 -40.36 -7.68 14.39
C GLY A 532 -40.41 -9.19 14.67
N PRO A 533 -41.11 -9.98 13.84
CA PRO A 533 -41.42 -11.38 14.11
C PRO A 533 -40.20 -12.29 14.37
N ILE A 534 -39.02 -11.95 13.86
CA ILE A 534 -37.79 -12.69 14.15
C ILE A 534 -37.39 -12.61 15.62
N ALA A 535 -37.61 -11.46 16.28
CA ALA A 535 -37.31 -11.28 17.70
C ALA A 535 -38.26 -12.14 18.56
N ASP A 536 -39.54 -12.20 18.15
CA ASP A 536 -40.55 -13.00 18.83
C ASP A 536 -40.32 -14.51 18.64
N LYS A 537 -39.96 -14.93 17.43
CA LYS A 537 -39.58 -16.32 17.14
C LYS A 537 -38.35 -16.76 17.92
N ALA A 538 -37.30 -15.93 17.94
CA ALA A 538 -36.09 -16.23 18.70
C ALA A 538 -36.39 -16.34 20.20
N ARG A 539 -37.27 -15.49 20.75
CA ARG A 539 -37.70 -15.57 22.15
C ARG A 539 -38.48 -16.84 22.44
N ALA A 540 -39.48 -17.16 21.62
CA ALA A 540 -40.26 -18.39 21.78
C ALA A 540 -39.40 -19.65 21.63
N MET A 541 -38.42 -19.65 20.71
CA MET A 541 -37.48 -20.75 20.52
C MET A 541 -36.53 -20.89 21.72
N ALA A 542 -36.07 -19.78 22.29
CA ALA A 542 -35.26 -19.78 23.51
C ALA A 542 -36.00 -20.41 24.69
N GLU A 543 -37.24 -19.99 24.92
CA GLU A 543 -38.10 -20.51 26.00
C GLU A 543 -38.44 -21.99 25.82
N ASN A 544 -38.84 -22.40 24.62
CA ASN A 544 -39.30 -23.77 24.36
C ASN A 544 -38.18 -24.82 24.31
N ASN A 545 -36.93 -24.40 24.03
CA ASN A 545 -35.80 -25.33 23.83
C ASN A 545 -34.66 -25.13 24.84
N GLY A 546 -34.84 -24.28 25.87
CA GLY A 546 -33.81 -24.02 26.88
C GLY A 546 -32.53 -23.39 26.31
N LEU A 547 -32.66 -22.64 25.22
CA LEU A 547 -31.53 -21.95 24.57
C LEU A 547 -31.41 -20.53 25.11
N THR A 548 -30.21 -19.96 25.03
CA THR A 548 -30.07 -18.50 25.19
C THR A 548 -30.71 -17.76 24.02
N GLN A 549 -31.15 -16.52 24.23
CA GLN A 549 -31.74 -15.69 23.18
C GLN A 549 -30.80 -15.53 21.97
N SER A 550 -29.48 -15.43 22.21
CA SER A 550 -28.48 -15.38 21.13
C SER A 550 -28.37 -16.69 20.35
N GLN A 551 -28.40 -17.85 21.02
CA GLN A 551 -28.37 -19.14 20.34
C GLN A 551 -29.63 -19.39 19.50
N ALA A 552 -30.80 -19.07 20.05
CA ALA A 552 -32.07 -19.17 19.34
C ALA A 552 -32.10 -18.24 18.11
N LEU A 553 -31.59 -17.00 18.27
CA LEU A 553 -31.49 -16.06 17.16
C LEU A 553 -30.53 -16.53 16.06
N LYS A 554 -29.40 -17.14 16.40
CA LYS A 554 -28.47 -17.73 15.41
C LYS A 554 -29.12 -18.84 14.59
N ILE A 555 -29.92 -19.70 15.23
CA ILE A 555 -30.66 -20.77 14.55
C ILE A 555 -31.73 -20.18 13.61
N GLU A 556 -32.48 -19.19 14.07
CA GLU A 556 -33.50 -18.50 13.26
C GLU A 556 -32.91 -17.71 12.09
N LEU A 557 -31.68 -17.17 12.22
CA LEU A 557 -31.00 -16.48 11.13
C LEU A 557 -30.48 -17.44 10.07
N GLY A 558 -29.96 -18.61 10.49
CA GLY A 558 -29.51 -19.67 9.61
C GLY A 558 -28.56 -19.19 8.51
N ALA A 559 -28.82 -19.63 7.28
CA ALA A 559 -28.12 -19.16 6.10
C ALA A 559 -28.79 -17.89 5.54
N ILE A 560 -28.00 -16.85 5.32
CA ILE A 560 -28.48 -15.57 4.78
C ILE A 560 -27.94 -15.33 3.36
N HIS A 561 -28.76 -14.71 2.52
CA HIS A 561 -28.38 -14.27 1.17
C HIS A 561 -28.84 -12.83 0.94
N SER A 562 -27.95 -11.98 0.44
CA SER A 562 -28.30 -10.60 0.05
C SER A 562 -28.96 -10.61 -1.32
N THR A 563 -30.16 -10.03 -1.41
CA THR A 563 -30.90 -9.85 -2.66
C THR A 563 -31.01 -8.36 -2.96
N ARG A 564 -31.43 -8.00 -4.17
CA ARG A 564 -31.75 -6.61 -4.53
C ARG A 564 -32.74 -5.97 -3.55
N TYR A 565 -33.69 -6.75 -3.06
CA TYR A 565 -34.82 -6.27 -2.24
C TYR A 565 -34.49 -6.20 -0.75
N GLY A 566 -33.35 -6.77 -0.32
CA GLY A 566 -32.90 -6.87 1.06
C GLY A 566 -32.37 -8.27 1.38
N ILE A 567 -32.44 -8.70 2.63
CA ILE A 567 -31.85 -9.96 3.10
C ILE A 567 -32.89 -11.10 3.05
N CYS A 568 -32.47 -12.25 2.53
CA CYS A 568 -33.24 -13.50 2.53
C CYS A 568 -32.64 -14.47 3.53
N ARG A 569 -33.46 -15.06 4.40
CA ARG A 569 -33.07 -16.09 5.38
C ARG A 569 -33.54 -17.50 4.98
N HIS A 570 -33.89 -17.69 3.71
CA HIS A 570 -34.36 -18.97 3.23
C HIS A 570 -33.23 -20.00 3.24
N ASP A 571 -33.48 -21.16 3.85
CA ASP A 571 -32.48 -22.21 3.97
C ASP A 571 -32.18 -22.85 2.60
N TYR A 572 -30.91 -22.83 2.19
CA TYR A 572 -30.45 -23.42 0.93
C TYR A 572 -30.57 -24.95 0.88
N ALA A 573 -30.72 -25.62 2.04
CA ALA A 573 -30.99 -27.05 2.10
C ALA A 573 -32.43 -27.38 1.67
N LEU A 574 -33.30 -26.38 1.56
CA LEU A 574 -34.67 -26.51 1.09
C LEU A 574 -34.78 -26.25 -0.42
N THR A 575 -35.95 -26.57 -0.97
CA THR A 575 -36.24 -26.35 -2.40
C THR A 575 -36.14 -24.85 -2.73
N PRO A 576 -35.59 -24.45 -3.91
CA PRO A 576 -35.52 -23.06 -4.32
C PRO A 576 -36.83 -22.29 -4.11
N CYS A 577 -36.71 -21.05 -3.65
CA CYS A 577 -37.82 -20.24 -3.21
C CYS A 577 -38.85 -20.01 -4.34
N PRO A 578 -40.14 -20.36 -4.16
CA PRO A 578 -41.18 -20.11 -5.15
C PRO A 578 -41.58 -18.63 -5.24
N LYS A 579 -41.09 -17.77 -4.33
CA LYS A 579 -41.32 -16.33 -4.26
C LYS A 579 -40.12 -15.51 -4.71
N ASP A 580 -39.21 -16.09 -5.51
CA ASP A 580 -38.11 -15.32 -6.07
C ASP A 580 -38.64 -14.04 -6.73
N LYS A 581 -38.04 -12.90 -6.39
CA LYS A 581 -38.45 -11.54 -6.78
C LYS A 581 -39.76 -10.99 -6.20
N ASP A 582 -40.46 -11.73 -5.33
CA ASP A 582 -41.61 -11.25 -4.54
C ASP A 582 -41.27 -11.24 -3.04
N CYS A 583 -40.03 -10.83 -2.73
CA CYS A 583 -39.43 -10.99 -1.41
C CYS A 583 -40.17 -10.22 -0.31
N THR A 584 -40.76 -9.06 -0.58
CA THR A 584 -41.48 -8.28 0.45
C THR A 584 -42.76 -8.95 0.93
N MET A 585 -43.33 -9.85 0.14
CA MET A 585 -44.45 -10.71 0.53
C MET A 585 -43.98 -11.97 1.29
N CYS A 586 -42.70 -12.10 1.61
CA CYS A 586 -42.11 -13.21 2.34
C CYS A 586 -41.89 -12.84 3.83
N GLY A 587 -42.16 -13.78 4.73
CA GLY A 587 -41.89 -13.60 6.17
C GLY A 587 -40.44 -13.89 6.57
N GLU A 588 -39.65 -14.43 5.64
CA GLU A 588 -38.21 -14.67 5.81
C GLU A 588 -37.36 -13.49 5.35
N HIS A 589 -38.00 -12.52 4.67
CA HIS A 589 -37.36 -11.31 4.20
C HIS A 589 -37.07 -10.34 5.34
N ALA A 590 -35.89 -9.76 5.32
CA ALA A 590 -35.44 -8.80 6.31
C ALA A 590 -34.78 -7.58 5.64
N VAL A 591 -34.87 -6.44 6.31
CA VAL A 591 -34.19 -5.19 5.95
C VAL A 591 -33.43 -4.66 7.15
N VAL A 592 -32.48 -3.77 6.91
CA VAL A 592 -31.62 -3.22 7.97
C VAL A 592 -31.79 -1.71 8.04
N LYS A 593 -32.11 -1.20 9.24
CA LYS A 593 -32.16 0.24 9.52
C LYS A 593 -30.78 0.88 9.34
N GLY A 594 -30.72 2.03 8.68
CA GLY A 594 -29.45 2.73 8.40
C GLY A 594 -28.69 2.24 7.16
N GLU A 595 -29.12 1.14 6.51
CA GLU A 595 -28.51 0.68 5.25
C GLU A 595 -29.04 1.49 4.05
N PRO A 596 -28.20 2.29 3.36
CA PRO A 596 -28.65 3.17 2.29
C PRO A 596 -29.29 2.42 1.12
N LYS A 597 -28.85 1.19 0.80
CA LYS A 597 -29.41 0.40 -0.31
C LYS A 597 -30.85 -0.04 -0.02
N HIS A 598 -31.13 -0.52 1.19
CA HIS A 598 -32.48 -0.93 1.57
C HIS A 598 -33.45 0.25 1.55
N LEU A 599 -33.02 1.41 2.06
CA LEU A 599 -33.84 2.62 2.03
C LEU A 599 -34.10 3.11 0.61
N ALA A 600 -33.07 3.11 -0.26
CA ALA A 600 -33.21 3.52 -1.65
C ALA A 600 -34.13 2.58 -2.44
N GLU A 601 -33.98 1.26 -2.28
CA GLU A 601 -34.84 0.29 -2.96
C GLU A 601 -36.29 0.38 -2.45
N ALA A 602 -36.51 0.54 -1.14
CA ALA A 602 -37.86 0.71 -0.59
C ALA A 602 -38.57 1.95 -1.16
N ARG A 603 -37.86 3.07 -1.30
CA ARG A 603 -38.38 4.29 -1.96
C ARG A 603 -38.72 4.04 -3.42
N TYR A 604 -37.81 3.43 -4.16
CA TYR A 604 -37.97 3.13 -5.58
C TYR A 604 -39.16 2.21 -5.85
N GLN A 605 -39.29 1.12 -5.09
CA GLN A 605 -40.38 0.16 -5.23
C GLN A 605 -41.73 0.77 -4.84
N THR A 606 -41.77 1.61 -3.80
CA THR A 606 -42.98 2.36 -3.45
C THR A 606 -43.44 3.26 -4.60
N GLU A 607 -42.53 4.05 -5.18
CA GLU A 607 -42.87 4.97 -6.28
C GLU A 607 -43.37 4.23 -7.54
N ILE A 608 -42.73 3.12 -7.89
CA ILE A 608 -43.13 2.31 -9.05
C ILE A 608 -44.51 1.68 -8.83
N HIS A 609 -44.75 1.09 -7.67
CA HIS A 609 -46.03 0.46 -7.39
C HIS A 609 -47.17 1.48 -7.29
N GLU A 610 -46.91 2.69 -6.79
CA GLU A 610 -47.90 3.79 -6.81
C GLU A 610 -48.31 4.17 -8.23
N LYS A 611 -47.34 4.37 -9.12
CA LYS A 611 -47.61 4.68 -10.53
C LYS A 611 -48.37 3.53 -11.21
N ALA A 612 -47.95 2.28 -10.98
CA ALA A 612 -48.60 1.11 -11.54
C ALA A 612 -50.06 0.99 -11.07
N LEU A 613 -50.34 1.27 -9.79
CA LEU A 613 -51.70 1.25 -9.24
C LEU A 613 -52.58 2.37 -9.84
N GLN A 614 -52.03 3.57 -10.01
CA GLN A 614 -52.74 4.68 -10.66
C GLN A 614 -53.13 4.35 -12.10
N MET A 615 -52.20 3.76 -12.88
CA MET A 615 -52.49 3.30 -14.24
C MET A 615 -53.56 2.21 -14.26
N ALA A 616 -53.50 1.27 -13.33
CA ALA A 616 -54.48 0.19 -13.24
C ALA A 616 -55.89 0.70 -12.86
N LEU A 617 -55.98 1.70 -11.98
CA LEU A 617 -57.25 2.37 -11.64
C LEU A 617 -57.86 3.11 -12.84
N GLN A 618 -57.02 3.72 -13.68
CA GLN A 618 -57.48 4.34 -14.94
C GLN A 618 -57.96 3.29 -15.94
N ALA A 619 -57.23 2.18 -16.10
CA ALA A 619 -57.63 1.07 -16.95
C ALA A 619 -58.98 0.46 -16.50
N LEU A 620 -59.20 0.32 -15.18
CA LEU A 620 -60.49 -0.11 -14.64
C LEU A 620 -61.61 0.88 -14.96
N ALA A 621 -61.36 2.19 -14.84
CA ALA A 621 -62.33 3.22 -15.20
C ALA A 621 -62.66 3.23 -16.71
N ASN A 622 -61.72 2.78 -17.56
CA ASN A 622 -61.90 2.63 -18.99
C ASN A 622 -62.57 1.29 -19.39
N GLY A 623 -62.88 0.42 -18.42
CA GLY A 623 -63.49 -0.88 -18.66
C GLY A 623 -62.52 -1.93 -19.21
N GLU A 624 -61.20 -1.78 -19.01
CA GLU A 624 -60.22 -2.75 -19.49
C GLU A 624 -60.27 -4.07 -18.69
N PRO A 625 -60.41 -5.23 -19.37
CA PRO A 625 -60.43 -6.56 -18.74
C PRO A 625 -59.24 -6.83 -17.83
N GLY A 626 -59.47 -7.47 -16.68
CA GLY A 626 -58.41 -7.88 -15.73
C GLY A 626 -57.77 -6.76 -14.89
N ALA A 627 -58.14 -5.49 -15.08
CA ALA A 627 -57.61 -4.36 -14.30
C ALA A 627 -57.93 -4.48 -12.79
N SER A 628 -59.12 -4.99 -12.43
CA SER A 628 -59.55 -5.23 -11.04
C SER A 628 -58.62 -6.19 -10.30
N ARG A 629 -58.24 -7.30 -10.95
CA ARG A 629 -57.31 -8.31 -10.42
C ARG A 629 -55.90 -7.74 -10.25
N TRP A 630 -55.45 -6.93 -11.21
CA TRP A 630 -54.14 -6.28 -11.15
C TRP A 630 -54.04 -5.26 -10.02
N ILE A 631 -55.10 -4.49 -9.77
CA ILE A 631 -55.22 -3.56 -8.64
C ILE A 631 -55.08 -4.33 -7.32
N LYS A 632 -55.91 -5.36 -7.11
CA LYS A 632 -55.94 -6.14 -5.87
C LYS A 632 -54.58 -6.74 -5.52
N HIS A 633 -53.85 -7.23 -6.53
CA HIS A 633 -52.51 -7.81 -6.33
C HIS A 633 -51.44 -6.77 -5.97
N ASN A 634 -51.42 -5.62 -6.67
CA ASN A 634 -50.38 -4.61 -6.47
C ASN A 634 -50.63 -3.71 -5.26
N GLU A 635 -51.88 -3.53 -4.84
CA GLU A 635 -52.23 -2.77 -3.64
C GLU A 635 -51.58 -3.39 -2.38
N GLY A 636 -51.65 -4.72 -2.24
CA GLY A 636 -51.00 -5.43 -1.14
C GLY A 636 -49.46 -5.30 -1.16
N ARG A 637 -48.84 -5.32 -2.35
CA ARG A 637 -47.39 -5.11 -2.49
C ARG A 637 -46.98 -3.69 -2.12
N LEU A 638 -47.73 -2.70 -2.55
CA LEU A 638 -47.49 -1.30 -2.24
C LEU A 638 -47.58 -1.05 -0.72
N GLN A 639 -48.61 -1.59 -0.07
CA GLN A 639 -48.76 -1.48 1.39
C GLN A 639 -47.55 -2.06 2.14
N ARG A 640 -47.01 -3.20 1.69
CA ARG A 640 -45.82 -3.79 2.32
C ARG A 640 -44.56 -2.98 2.09
N TRP A 641 -44.35 -2.42 0.89
CA TRP A 641 -43.21 -1.54 0.64
C TRP A 641 -43.29 -0.23 1.43
N ARG A 642 -44.50 0.33 1.61
CA ARG A 642 -44.72 1.47 2.51
C ARG A 642 -44.37 1.13 3.96
N LEU A 643 -44.76 -0.06 4.43
CA LEU A 643 -44.38 -0.53 5.77
C LEU A 643 -42.85 -0.69 5.92
N VAL A 644 -42.17 -1.23 4.91
CA VAL A 644 -40.69 -1.30 4.90
C VAL A 644 -40.10 0.10 5.00
N LEU A 645 -40.60 1.05 4.21
CA LEU A 645 -40.13 2.42 4.20
C LEU A 645 -40.36 3.10 5.57
N GLU A 646 -41.55 2.93 6.15
CA GLU A 646 -41.90 3.42 7.48
C GLU A 646 -40.90 2.92 8.52
N LEU A 647 -40.70 1.60 8.61
CA LEU A 647 -39.76 0.97 9.56
C LEU A 647 -38.30 1.42 9.34
N LEU A 648 -37.88 1.60 8.09
CA LEU A 648 -36.54 2.12 7.78
C LEU A 648 -36.40 3.62 8.05
N THR A 649 -37.49 4.37 8.19
CA THR A 649 -37.48 5.82 8.49
C THR A 649 -37.83 6.16 9.94
N ASP A 650 -38.27 5.18 10.72
CA ASP A 650 -38.60 5.33 12.14
C ASP A 650 -37.40 5.87 12.95
N PRO A 651 -37.50 7.06 13.57
CA PRO A 651 -36.40 7.67 14.33
C PRO A 651 -36.08 6.94 15.64
N ASP A 652 -37.02 6.15 16.19
CA ASP A 652 -36.84 5.46 17.46
C ASP A 652 -36.10 4.11 17.31
N THR A 653 -35.98 3.63 16.07
CA THR A 653 -35.23 2.40 15.75
C THR A 653 -33.76 2.71 15.47
N PRO A 654 -32.80 2.16 16.24
CA PRO A 654 -31.37 2.41 16.03
C PRO A 654 -30.85 1.84 14.70
N ASP A 655 -29.91 2.55 14.07
CA ASP A 655 -29.18 2.06 12.90
C ASP A 655 -28.45 0.74 13.20
N GLY A 656 -28.46 -0.17 12.23
CA GLY A 656 -27.95 -1.53 12.36
C GLY A 656 -28.97 -2.57 12.82
N THR A 657 -30.19 -2.15 13.19
CA THR A 657 -31.27 -3.09 13.59
C THR A 657 -31.79 -3.87 12.39
N LEU A 658 -31.81 -5.21 12.51
CA LEU A 658 -32.40 -6.11 11.52
C LEU A 658 -33.92 -6.21 11.76
N ILE A 659 -34.69 -5.82 10.75
CA ILE A 659 -36.15 -5.72 10.83
C ILE A 659 -36.76 -6.78 9.92
N THR A 660 -37.72 -7.54 10.46
CA THR A 660 -38.53 -8.49 9.67
C THR A 660 -39.97 -8.03 9.60
N LEU A 661 -40.65 -8.33 8.49
CA LEU A 661 -42.05 -8.00 8.30
C LEU A 661 -42.96 -9.09 8.89
N PRO A 662 -44.17 -8.74 9.36
CA PRO A 662 -45.21 -9.71 9.73
C PRO A 662 -45.43 -10.73 8.62
N PRO A 663 -45.51 -12.04 8.91
CA PRO A 663 -45.77 -13.03 7.87
C PRO A 663 -47.10 -12.73 7.15
N PRO A 664 -47.21 -12.99 5.83
CA PRO A 664 -48.50 -12.94 5.12
C PRO A 664 -49.50 -13.94 5.71
N GLU A 665 -50.79 -13.66 5.55
CA GLU A 665 -51.89 -14.49 6.08
C GLU A 665 -51.90 -15.94 5.54
N HIS A 666 -51.35 -16.16 4.35
CA HIS A 666 -51.29 -17.48 3.72
C HIS A 666 -49.93 -18.15 3.91
N SER A 667 -49.98 -19.47 4.14
CA SER A 667 -48.78 -20.31 4.30
C SER A 667 -47.86 -20.23 3.09
N GLN A 668 -46.56 -20.15 3.34
CA GLN A 668 -45.52 -19.93 2.34
C GLN A 668 -45.01 -21.23 1.68
N SER A 669 -45.60 -22.38 2.04
CA SER A 669 -45.29 -23.66 1.39
C SER A 669 -45.91 -23.74 -0.01
N LYS A 670 -45.41 -24.63 -0.88
CA LYS A 670 -46.03 -24.90 -2.19
C LYS A 670 -47.52 -25.23 -2.08
N THR A 671 -47.91 -25.96 -1.03
CA THR A 671 -49.30 -26.31 -0.72
C THR A 671 -50.11 -25.08 -0.26
N GLY A 672 -49.51 -24.21 0.55
CA GLY A 672 -50.13 -22.95 1.00
C GLY A 672 -50.35 -21.94 -0.12
N LEU A 673 -49.38 -21.82 -1.05
CA LEU A 673 -49.50 -20.99 -2.26
C LEU A 673 -50.58 -21.54 -3.20
N ALA A 674 -50.63 -22.85 -3.43
CA ALA A 674 -51.68 -23.48 -4.23
C ALA A 674 -53.08 -23.30 -3.61
N GLN A 675 -53.18 -23.33 -2.27
CA GLN A 675 -54.42 -23.08 -1.55
C GLN A 675 -54.84 -21.60 -1.63
N ALA A 676 -53.89 -20.66 -1.53
CA ALA A 676 -54.17 -19.23 -1.68
C ALA A 676 -54.70 -18.89 -3.09
N VAL A 677 -54.10 -19.45 -4.15
CA VAL A 677 -54.61 -19.29 -5.53
C VAL A 677 -56.02 -19.85 -5.68
N ARG A 678 -56.30 -21.02 -5.09
CA ARG A 678 -57.65 -21.61 -5.11
C ARG A 678 -58.68 -20.78 -4.36
N ILE A 679 -58.30 -20.16 -3.24
CA ILE A 679 -59.19 -19.28 -2.46
C ILE A 679 -59.48 -17.99 -3.23
N VAL A 680 -58.47 -17.36 -3.83
CA VAL A 680 -58.65 -16.16 -4.66
C VAL A 680 -59.57 -16.44 -5.85
N ASN A 681 -59.45 -17.62 -6.47
CA ASN A 681 -60.29 -18.03 -7.59
C ASN A 681 -61.70 -18.53 -7.20
N ALA A 682 -61.96 -18.82 -5.93
CA ALA A 682 -63.24 -19.38 -5.47
C ALA A 682 -64.23 -18.31 -4.96
N VAL A 683 -63.82 -17.04 -4.88
CA VAL A 683 -64.62 -15.93 -4.31
C VAL A 683 -65.33 -15.09 -5.38
N GLU A 684 -65.07 -15.32 -6.66
CA GLU A 684 -65.82 -14.67 -7.76
C GLU A 684 -66.95 -15.58 -8.28
N PRO A 685 -68.17 -15.06 -8.53
CA PRO A 685 -69.18 -15.80 -9.27
C PRO A 685 -68.70 -16.05 -10.71
N ASP A 686 -69.07 -17.20 -11.29
CA ASP A 686 -68.65 -17.68 -12.61
C ASP A 686 -68.87 -16.69 -13.79
N ASP A 687 -69.63 -15.60 -13.59
CA ASP A 687 -70.01 -14.64 -14.64
C ASP A 687 -68.87 -13.70 -15.12
N GLU A 688 -67.90 -13.31 -14.29
CA GLU A 688 -66.79 -12.43 -14.75
C GLU A 688 -65.79 -13.17 -15.67
N SER A 689 -65.68 -14.50 -15.53
CA SER A 689 -64.76 -15.30 -16.34
C SER A 689 -65.23 -15.48 -17.80
N ALA A 690 -66.54 -15.42 -18.05
CA ALA A 690 -67.12 -15.59 -19.37
C ALA A 690 -67.01 -14.32 -20.22
N ASP A 691 -67.15 -13.14 -19.60
CA ASP A 691 -67.03 -11.84 -20.27
C ASP A 691 -65.58 -11.52 -20.67
N ASP A 692 -64.60 -11.79 -19.80
CA ASP A 692 -63.17 -11.64 -20.11
C ASP A 692 -62.72 -12.58 -21.25
N LEU A 693 -63.25 -13.81 -21.30
CA LEU A 693 -62.91 -14.80 -22.34
C LEU A 693 -63.53 -14.45 -23.70
N ASN A 694 -64.77 -13.94 -23.72
CA ASN A 694 -65.41 -13.44 -24.94
C ASN A 694 -64.70 -12.18 -25.46
N THR A 695 -64.30 -11.27 -24.57
CA THR A 695 -63.54 -10.06 -24.95
C THR A 695 -62.14 -10.39 -25.49
N LEU A 696 -61.49 -11.44 -24.95
CA LEU A 696 -60.21 -11.95 -25.48
C LEU A 696 -60.33 -12.68 -26.82
N LEU A 697 -61.49 -13.32 -27.11
CA LEU A 697 -61.75 -13.99 -28.39
C LEU A 697 -62.16 -13.02 -29.51
N GLU A 698 -62.66 -11.83 -29.18
CA GLU A 698 -62.97 -10.75 -30.15
C GLU A 698 -61.74 -9.94 -30.58
N LEU A 699 -60.62 -10.05 -29.87
CA LEU A 699 -59.34 -9.47 -30.26
C LEU A 699 -58.62 -10.41 -31.23
N GLU A 700 -58.88 -10.28 -32.54
CA GLU A 700 -58.08 -10.92 -33.59
C GLU A 700 -56.61 -10.45 -33.50
N PHE A 701 -55.74 -11.25 -32.89
CA PHE A 701 -54.29 -11.14 -33.04
C PHE A 701 -53.72 -12.44 -33.58
N PHE A 702 -53.02 -12.30 -34.71
CA PHE A 702 -52.17 -13.29 -35.38
C PHE A 702 -51.07 -13.87 -34.48
#